data_AF-A0A3N5QK93-F1
#
_entry.id   AF-A0A3N5QK93-F1
#
_cell.length_a   1.000
_cell.length_b   1.000
_cell.length_c   1.000
_cell.angle_alpha   90.00
_cell.angle_beta   90.00
_cell.angle_gamma   90.00
#
_symmetry.space_group_name_H-M   'P 1'
#
loop_
_entity.id
_entity.type
_entity.pdbx_description
1 polymer ?
#
loop_
_entity_poly.entity_id
_entity_poly.type
_entity_poly.pdbx_seq_one_letter_code
_entity_poly.pdbx_strand_id
1 'polypeptide(L)'
;MPSTLAIDFGSKYIGLALVRNEEDGRNTPLFAGTLKYDKFFLNKKVQPRAAIRRVRRTRKAKKTRLKRLYTAFLALRLPREQIPPIIRFCARRGYKSLWETNEKSGGESKGNDNIVYHYGREEFFAALKTKLEDSLSEENARDSLSACEQILNCHGDPKLEIRPVRIENRGVSRCAWDGCNKVTPRLSNALQDPLAHVVFTVYKERIAKEPQLQAAIEAMLDRVADLGKRYHSVSGADPVAEQKVLMKRIQAEFAILKRWLAASPDNEDQVSKWKYIKINLKSLITRQEGRNRFCREHSAEYVQHLLAKKPIQFKETLIERDIASRREEILFQKLWRYIEARLLSLVPNHIDRIVVERTAFDLLTGTQKQRQKMTEKAFEEMYQRGPRYGYTNDLEMLKQEFAGLCAYCGRLSGRLTEREHILPQKDFFFDSYVNIVPACDTCNSSLKGKLSGGAVGLRIHDAAYEAYSGYLRSKFKTNPPHIYQRIKKGILNLMRQPDRVWEAEDYFTLISNQLAETVQSQRTPLPLARYIGGKLRKVQVQSPKIEFRSGRHTEIWRRALYPEFDKLRDSEEGGLLNYALAALIMASDLPSVSALKARHLRLKDWNEWKANVLTRAPRAASSGIPHIKLPFTPVPGFEEIIPGNYLILDLALFNWNCKDRGTHKQNPFGWCGPMNCPSKRKNAAELVAEFSRIDNILETADIKREKAYKLINLVAHPNLRAHLFKAVNCETPGKAAVEALMEWLRVSVKNTLPHSPMSNHPGDRARHYDLCKFSEGGAVPSIIGIRRLFPDRAGNVDLCRAGGKNDGITQRYQTDPSNIGYVLAYASKEGIVDRKNPIILEIRQSGELRIRLGKKYFSESGAEPLLRGRILGQGNEIDSNKWSQALKTKLARNGLVEYGIVTPGCVLKYFNNEEFFLRNFSHDYGFKNSILKNVVGIKRTPLDQKFRNLISLS
;
A
#
# COMPACT_ATOMS: atom_id res chain seq x y z
N MET A 1 10.88 -30.60 -24.08
CA MET A 1 10.09 -29.45 -24.55
C MET A 1 10.04 -28.33 -23.50
N PRO A 2 10.73 -27.21 -23.74
CA PRO A 2 10.73 -26.07 -22.83
C PRO A 2 9.38 -25.34 -22.79
N SER A 3 8.98 -24.90 -21.59
CA SER A 3 7.76 -24.13 -21.34
C SER A 3 8.09 -22.74 -20.78
N THR A 4 7.41 -21.72 -21.28
CA THR A 4 7.64 -20.32 -20.92
C THR A 4 6.40 -19.71 -20.30
N LEU A 5 6.56 -19.20 -19.07
CA LEU A 5 5.57 -18.38 -18.38
C LEU A 5 5.89 -16.90 -18.62
N ALA A 6 5.00 -16.17 -19.29
CA ALA A 6 5.16 -14.74 -19.52
C ALA A 6 4.18 -13.89 -18.71
N ILE A 7 4.64 -12.72 -18.28
CA ILE A 7 3.88 -11.77 -17.48
C ILE A 7 4.04 -10.36 -18.07
N ASP A 8 2.96 -9.82 -18.62
CA ASP A 8 2.86 -8.38 -18.96
C ASP A 8 2.36 -7.63 -17.72
N PHE A 9 3.21 -6.82 -17.10
CA PHE A 9 2.92 -6.19 -15.83
C PHE A 9 2.42 -4.76 -15.99
N GLY A 10 1.10 -4.56 -15.95
CA GLY A 10 0.47 -3.23 -15.92
C GLY A 10 0.16 -2.71 -14.52
N SER A 11 -0.31 -1.46 -14.45
CA SER A 11 -0.67 -0.79 -13.20
C SER A 11 -1.99 -1.28 -12.59
N LYS A 12 -2.94 -1.68 -13.46
CA LYS A 12 -4.30 -2.14 -13.13
C LYS A 12 -4.60 -3.54 -13.70
N TYR A 13 -3.99 -3.89 -14.82
CA TYR A 13 -4.19 -5.17 -15.50
C TYR A 13 -2.85 -5.85 -15.72
N ILE A 14 -2.79 -7.16 -15.57
CA ILE A 14 -1.57 -7.96 -15.72
C ILE A 14 -1.88 -9.09 -16.71
N GLY A 15 -1.21 -9.11 -17.86
CA GLY A 15 -1.27 -10.25 -18.77
C GLY A 15 -0.48 -11.43 -18.23
N LEU A 16 -1.01 -12.64 -18.37
CA LEU A 16 -0.37 -13.90 -17.98
C LEU A 16 -0.56 -14.92 -19.09
N ALA A 17 0.53 -15.51 -19.57
CA ALA A 17 0.46 -16.57 -20.58
C ALA A 17 1.45 -17.69 -20.29
N LEU A 18 1.09 -18.90 -20.72
CA LEU A 18 1.93 -20.08 -20.67
C LEU A 18 1.97 -20.70 -22.07
N VAL A 19 3.18 -20.86 -22.61
CA VAL A 19 3.42 -21.39 -23.96
C VAL A 19 4.43 -22.52 -23.87
N ARG A 20 4.17 -23.60 -24.59
CA ARG A 20 5.14 -24.66 -24.85
C ARG A 20 5.86 -24.33 -26.16
N ASN A 21 7.18 -24.29 -26.09
CA ASN A 21 8.05 -24.03 -27.23
C ASN A 21 8.57 -25.38 -27.74
N GLU A 22 8.05 -25.85 -28.87
CA GLU A 22 8.38 -27.15 -29.45
C GLU A 22 9.78 -27.10 -30.11
N GLU A 23 10.44 -28.25 -30.23
CA GLU A 23 11.80 -28.36 -30.82
C GLU A 23 11.85 -27.96 -32.30
N ASP A 24 10.74 -28.09 -33.03
CA ASP A 24 10.59 -27.66 -34.42
C ASP A 24 10.37 -26.13 -34.57
N GLY A 25 10.42 -25.38 -33.45
CA GLY A 25 10.23 -23.94 -33.41
C GLY A 25 8.77 -23.49 -33.35
N ARG A 26 7.79 -24.41 -33.34
CA ARG A 26 6.38 -24.07 -33.16
C ARG A 26 6.10 -23.68 -31.71
N ASN A 27 5.20 -22.71 -31.53
CA ASN A 27 4.79 -22.23 -30.22
C ASN A 27 3.32 -22.59 -29.96
N THR A 28 3.08 -23.47 -28.99
CA THR A 28 1.74 -23.96 -28.64
C THR A 28 1.23 -23.24 -27.39
N PRO A 29 0.19 -22.38 -27.50
CA PRO A 29 -0.44 -21.75 -26.34
C PRO A 29 -1.09 -22.80 -25.44
N LEU A 30 -0.73 -22.82 -24.16
CA LEU A 30 -1.38 -23.66 -23.14
C LEU A 30 -2.40 -22.86 -22.33
N PHE A 31 -2.15 -21.55 -22.15
CA PHE A 31 -3.01 -20.64 -21.42
C PHE A 31 -2.68 -19.19 -21.79
N ALA A 32 -3.69 -18.32 -21.87
CA ALA A 32 -3.50 -16.87 -21.79
C ALA A 32 -4.69 -16.18 -21.13
N GLY A 33 -4.42 -15.16 -20.32
CA GLY A 33 -5.46 -14.37 -19.68
C GLY A 33 -4.96 -13.05 -19.08
N THR A 34 -5.91 -12.19 -18.74
CA THR A 34 -5.68 -10.88 -18.16
C THR A 34 -6.21 -10.83 -16.73
N LEU A 35 -5.32 -10.52 -15.80
CA LEU A 35 -5.63 -10.38 -14.38
C LEU A 35 -5.99 -8.92 -14.08
N LYS A 36 -7.20 -8.69 -13.57
CA LYS A 36 -7.64 -7.42 -12.99
C LYS A 36 -7.09 -7.29 -11.57
N TYR A 37 -6.42 -6.17 -11.31
CA TYR A 37 -5.83 -5.85 -10.03
C TYR A 37 -6.06 -4.37 -9.69
N ASP A 38 -6.88 -4.09 -8.68
CA ASP A 38 -7.17 -2.72 -8.25
C ASP A 38 -6.40 -2.35 -6.96
N LYS A 39 -5.46 -1.41 -7.10
CA LYS A 39 -4.65 -0.85 -6.01
C LYS A 39 -5.51 -0.19 -4.92
N PHE A 40 -6.64 0.42 -5.27
CA PHE A 40 -7.52 1.14 -4.35
C PHE A 40 -8.17 0.19 -3.34
N PHE A 41 -8.74 -0.92 -3.81
CA PHE A 41 -9.36 -1.92 -2.92
C PHE A 41 -8.35 -2.56 -1.96
N LEU A 42 -7.12 -2.81 -2.42
CA LEU A 42 -6.05 -3.33 -1.56
C LEU A 42 -5.58 -2.31 -0.52
N ASN A 43 -5.49 -1.03 -0.88
CA ASN A 43 -5.18 0.02 0.07
C ASN A 43 -6.22 0.09 1.20
N LYS A 44 -7.52 0.02 0.86
CA LYS A 44 -8.61 -0.06 1.86
C LYS A 44 -8.48 -1.26 2.80
N LYS A 45 -7.97 -2.40 2.32
CA LYS A 45 -7.75 -3.61 3.14
C LYS A 45 -6.51 -3.51 4.06
N VAL A 46 -5.43 -2.85 3.63
CA VAL A 46 -4.15 -2.81 4.36
C VAL A 46 -4.09 -1.70 5.42
N GLN A 47 -4.66 -0.52 5.14
CA GLN A 47 -4.58 0.66 6.02
C GLN A 47 -5.11 0.43 7.46
N PRO A 48 -6.26 -0.25 7.69
CA PRO A 48 -6.76 -0.51 9.04
C PRO A 48 -5.78 -1.30 9.94
N ARG A 49 -4.90 -2.13 9.34
CA ARG A 49 -3.90 -2.94 10.09
C ARG A 49 -2.85 -2.06 10.77
N ALA A 50 -2.47 -0.96 10.14
CA ALA A 50 -1.45 -0.05 10.66
C ALA A 50 -1.96 0.68 11.92
N ALA A 51 -3.20 1.16 11.88
CA ALA A 51 -3.86 1.81 13.00
C ALA A 51 -4.02 0.88 14.21
N ILE A 52 -4.55 -0.34 14.02
CA ILE A 52 -4.76 -1.31 15.11
C ILE A 52 -3.43 -1.70 15.78
N ARG A 53 -2.36 -1.90 14.99
CA ARG A 53 -1.02 -2.17 15.52
C ARG A 53 -0.48 -1.00 16.33
N ARG A 54 -0.79 0.24 15.95
CA ARG A 54 -0.41 1.45 16.70
C ARG A 54 -1.02 1.42 18.08
N VAL A 55 -2.34 1.21 18.19
CA VAL A 55 -3.08 1.15 19.46
C VAL A 55 -2.54 0.04 20.39
N ARG A 56 -2.34 -1.18 19.88
CA ARG A 56 -1.80 -2.31 20.69
C ARG A 56 -0.41 -2.01 21.25
N ARG A 57 0.44 -1.36 20.46
CA ARG A 57 1.81 -1.01 20.88
C ARG A 57 1.81 0.10 21.92
N THR A 58 0.97 1.12 21.77
CA THR A 58 0.78 2.17 22.79
C THR A 58 0.37 1.55 24.13
N ARG A 59 -0.55 0.58 24.13
CA ARG A 59 -0.97 -0.15 25.34
C ARG A 59 0.18 -0.97 25.96
N LYS A 60 1.00 -1.66 25.15
CA LYS A 60 2.16 -2.43 25.64
C LYS A 60 3.23 -1.51 26.24
N ALA A 61 3.58 -0.41 25.57
CA ALA A 61 4.53 0.58 26.05
C ALA A 61 4.07 1.21 27.38
N LYS A 62 2.78 1.57 27.48
CA LYS A 62 2.16 2.02 28.74
C LYS A 62 2.34 0.99 29.85
N LYS A 63 2.03 -0.29 29.59
CA LYS A 63 2.19 -1.38 30.58
C LYS A 63 3.64 -1.54 31.04
N THR A 64 4.59 -1.58 30.11
CA THR A 64 6.02 -1.72 30.44
C THR A 64 6.52 -0.55 31.28
N ARG A 65 6.15 0.69 30.93
CA ARG A 65 6.48 1.89 31.70
C ARG A 65 5.97 1.85 33.12
N LEU A 66 4.68 1.54 33.30
CA LEU A 66 4.08 1.46 34.62
C LEU A 66 4.70 0.34 35.46
N LYS A 67 5.11 -0.77 34.84
CA LYS A 67 5.85 -1.82 35.54
C LYS A 67 7.22 -1.34 36.01
N ARG A 68 7.95 -0.59 35.19
CA ARG A 68 9.26 0.00 35.58
C ARG A 68 9.10 0.95 36.75
N LEU A 69 8.12 1.87 36.69
CA LEU A 69 7.81 2.76 37.82
C LEU A 69 7.48 1.97 39.09
N TYR A 70 6.61 0.96 38.98
CA TYR A 70 6.25 0.12 40.13
C TYR A 70 7.48 -0.58 40.73
N THR A 71 8.40 -1.04 39.88
CA THR A 71 9.65 -1.70 40.33
C THR A 71 10.60 -0.68 40.98
N ALA A 72 10.71 0.53 40.42
CA ALA A 72 11.53 1.60 41.00
C ALA A 72 10.99 2.03 42.38
N PHE A 73 9.68 2.18 42.52
CA PHE A 73 9.05 2.50 43.81
C PHE A 73 9.23 1.41 44.87
N LEU A 74 9.24 0.14 44.47
CA LEU A 74 9.61 -0.94 45.41
C LEU A 74 11.09 -0.89 45.81
N ALA A 75 11.98 -0.53 44.89
CA ALA A 75 13.40 -0.37 45.19
C ALA A 75 13.68 0.80 46.14
N LEU A 76 12.87 1.86 46.05
CA LEU A 76 12.83 2.98 47.00
C LEU A 76 12.14 2.63 48.34
N ARG A 77 11.80 1.36 48.57
CA ARG A 77 11.17 0.86 49.80
C ARG A 77 9.85 1.56 50.18
N LEU A 78 9.13 2.11 49.19
CA LEU A 78 7.82 2.71 49.45
C LEU A 78 6.81 1.66 49.93
N PRO A 79 5.94 2.00 50.90
CA PRO A 79 4.83 1.14 51.31
C PRO A 79 3.97 0.73 50.12
N ARG A 80 3.65 -0.57 50.03
CA ARG A 80 2.92 -1.14 48.87
C ARG A 80 1.55 -0.49 48.64
N GLU A 81 0.96 0.14 49.65
CA GLU A 81 -0.33 0.81 49.60
C GLU A 81 -0.27 2.21 48.96
N GLN A 82 0.88 2.89 49.08
CA GLN A 82 1.09 4.24 48.54
C GLN A 82 1.49 4.21 47.06
N ILE A 83 2.01 3.08 46.56
CA ILE A 83 2.46 2.91 45.17
C ILE A 83 1.30 2.97 44.14
N PRO A 84 0.18 2.22 44.29
CA PRO A 84 -0.88 2.20 43.28
C PRO A 84 -1.52 3.56 42.97
N PRO A 85 -1.79 4.46 43.94
CA PRO A 85 -2.23 5.83 43.68
C PRO A 85 -1.29 6.61 42.76
N ILE A 86 0.03 6.57 43.02
CA ILE A 86 1.04 7.28 42.23
C ILE A 86 1.12 6.69 40.81
N ILE A 87 1.11 5.35 40.69
CA ILE A 87 1.10 4.67 39.39
C ILE A 87 -0.15 5.02 38.57
N ARG A 88 -1.32 5.13 39.21
CA ARG A 88 -2.56 5.58 38.55
C ARG A 88 -2.45 7.01 38.05
N PHE A 89 -1.81 7.91 38.81
CA PHE A 89 -1.51 9.26 38.37
C PHE A 89 -0.59 9.26 37.14
N CYS A 90 0.55 8.56 37.20
CA CYS A 90 1.52 8.47 36.10
C CYS A 90 0.97 7.78 34.84
N ALA A 91 -0.04 6.92 34.99
CA ALA A 91 -0.74 6.29 33.87
C ALA A 91 -1.49 7.28 32.97
N ARG A 92 -1.73 8.51 33.45
CA ARG A 92 -2.53 9.53 32.76
C ARG A 92 -1.73 10.50 31.90
N ARG A 93 -0.40 10.60 32.04
CA ARG A 93 0.64 11.34 31.26
C ARG A 93 0.22 12.21 30.04
N GLY A 94 -0.64 11.76 29.11
CA GLY A 94 -1.37 12.61 28.15
C GLY A 94 -0.59 13.31 27.02
N TYR A 95 0.66 13.71 27.23
CA TYR A 95 1.45 14.49 26.28
C TYR A 95 2.13 13.64 25.19
N LYS A 96 2.35 14.26 24.00
CA LYS A 96 3.06 13.68 22.86
C LYS A 96 4.59 13.59 23.11
N SER A 97 5.27 12.74 22.33
CA SER A 97 6.74 12.75 22.29
C SER A 97 7.23 14.03 21.62
N LEU A 98 8.31 14.64 22.13
CA LEU A 98 8.94 15.83 21.54
C LEU A 98 9.53 15.55 20.14
N TRP A 99 9.68 14.28 19.78
CA TRP A 99 10.36 13.83 18.55
C TRP A 99 9.41 13.19 17.53
N GLU A 100 8.11 13.14 17.79
CA GLU A 100 7.14 12.85 16.72
C GLU A 100 6.98 14.12 15.89
N THR A 101 7.84 14.29 14.87
CA THR A 101 7.55 15.20 13.78
C THR A 101 6.21 14.80 13.17
N ASN A 102 5.40 15.80 12.81
CA ASN A 102 4.22 15.61 11.98
C ASN A 102 4.68 15.10 10.60
N GLU A 103 5.08 13.83 10.50
CA GLU A 103 5.22 13.14 9.23
C GLU A 103 3.90 13.33 8.49
N LYS A 104 3.98 14.01 7.35
CA LYS A 104 2.92 14.26 6.36
C LYS A 104 1.85 13.16 6.36
N SER A 105 0.88 13.27 7.26
CA SER A 105 -0.38 12.56 7.18
C SER A 105 -1.27 13.40 6.27
N GLY A 106 -0.95 13.40 4.98
CA GLY A 106 -1.83 13.89 3.90
C GLY A 106 -3.02 12.95 3.70
N GLY A 107 -3.71 12.67 4.80
CA GLY A 107 -4.92 11.87 4.86
C GLY A 107 -5.54 12.22 6.19
N GLU A 108 -6.64 12.98 6.14
CA GLU A 108 -7.49 13.26 7.27
C GLU A 108 -7.58 12.02 8.16
N SER A 109 -7.16 12.13 9.42
CA SER A 109 -7.44 11.10 10.41
C SER A 109 -8.94 11.10 10.70
N LYS A 110 -9.73 10.52 9.78
CA LYS A 110 -11.13 10.16 10.03
C LYS A 110 -11.15 8.95 10.95
N GLY A 111 -10.98 9.22 12.24
CA GLY A 111 -11.00 8.23 13.30
C GLY A 111 -10.87 8.88 14.66
N ASN A 112 -12.01 9.06 15.32
CA ASN A 112 -12.25 9.50 16.70
C ASN A 112 -11.54 8.66 17.78
N ASP A 113 -10.25 8.35 17.65
CA ASP A 113 -9.43 8.07 18.83
C ASP A 113 -9.06 9.44 19.43
N ASN A 114 -10.07 10.09 20.01
CA ASN A 114 -9.89 11.29 20.81
C ASN A 114 -8.96 10.93 21.98
N ILE A 115 -7.66 11.20 21.82
CA ILE A 115 -6.77 11.40 22.96
C ILE A 115 -7.15 12.79 23.47
N VAL A 116 -8.09 12.83 24.42
CA VAL A 116 -8.81 14.06 24.78
C VAL A 116 -7.94 15.11 25.50
N TYR A 117 -6.66 14.86 25.80
CA TYR A 117 -5.88 15.88 26.50
C TYR A 117 -4.45 15.97 25.96
N HIS A 118 -4.15 17.09 25.33
CA HIS A 118 -2.80 17.54 25.05
C HIS A 118 -2.48 18.69 26.00
N TYR A 119 -2.22 18.38 27.27
CA TYR A 119 -1.58 19.31 28.20
C TYR A 119 -0.06 19.20 28.10
N GLY A 120 0.65 20.22 28.56
CA GLY A 120 2.10 20.34 28.48
C GLY A 120 2.82 19.22 29.25
N ARG A 121 4.04 18.89 28.81
CA ARG A 121 4.89 17.96 29.57
C ARG A 121 5.26 18.55 30.93
N GLU A 122 5.62 19.82 30.95
CA GLU A 122 5.95 20.58 32.15
C GLU A 122 4.78 20.60 33.13
N GLU A 123 3.58 20.92 32.64
CA GLU A 123 2.34 20.93 33.44
C GLU A 123 2.07 19.57 34.14
N PHE A 124 2.37 18.46 33.46
CA PHE A 124 2.24 17.13 34.04
C PHE A 124 3.22 16.90 35.19
N PHE A 125 4.50 17.26 35.02
CA PHE A 125 5.51 17.02 36.03
C PHE A 125 5.35 17.95 37.24
N ALA A 126 4.91 19.20 37.02
CA ALA A 126 4.52 20.08 38.10
C ALA A 126 3.41 19.46 38.97
N ALA A 127 2.35 18.95 38.34
CA ALA A 127 1.27 18.29 39.07
C ALA A 127 1.67 16.94 39.69
N LEU A 128 2.64 16.23 39.08
CA LEU A 128 3.19 14.99 39.63
C LEU A 128 4.00 15.27 40.89
N LYS A 129 4.82 16.32 40.88
CA LYS A 129 5.60 16.78 42.04
C LYS A 129 4.67 17.04 43.23
N THR A 130 3.65 17.88 43.04
CA THR A 130 2.63 18.13 44.09
C THR A 130 1.98 16.82 44.57
N LYS A 131 1.62 15.92 43.64
CA LYS A 131 1.01 14.65 44.04
C LYS A 131 1.93 13.77 44.90
N LEU A 132 3.23 13.79 44.64
CA LEU A 132 4.21 13.03 45.42
C LEU A 132 4.42 13.66 46.79
N GLU A 133 4.56 14.98 46.86
CA GLU A 133 4.67 15.75 48.12
C GLU A 133 3.44 15.55 49.01
N ASP A 134 2.23 15.51 48.43
CA ASP A 134 0.99 15.24 49.17
C ASP A 134 0.88 13.81 49.72
N SER A 135 1.65 12.85 49.17
CA SER A 135 1.42 11.42 49.40
C SER A 135 2.57 10.70 50.08
N LEU A 136 3.74 11.33 50.21
CA LEU A 136 5.00 10.73 50.66
C LEU A 136 5.75 11.71 51.59
N SER A 137 6.70 11.19 52.39
CA SER A 137 7.66 12.06 53.09
C SER A 137 8.56 12.81 52.11
N GLU A 138 9.15 13.91 52.54
CA GLU A 138 9.94 14.80 51.67
C GLU A 138 11.07 14.06 50.91
N GLU A 139 11.82 13.20 51.61
CA GLU A 139 12.88 12.36 51.03
C GLU A 139 12.32 11.39 49.97
N ASN A 140 11.26 10.67 50.32
CA ASN A 140 10.61 9.72 49.41
C ASN A 140 9.96 10.41 48.20
N ALA A 141 9.42 11.61 48.37
CA ALA A 141 8.84 12.41 47.30
C ALA A 141 9.91 12.85 46.29
N ARG A 142 11.07 13.29 46.78
CA ARG A 142 12.23 13.70 45.97
C ARG A 142 12.78 12.55 45.14
N ASP A 143 13.02 11.39 45.76
CA ASP A 143 13.54 10.21 45.07
C ASP A 143 12.53 9.61 44.08
N SER A 144 11.25 9.59 44.47
CA SER A 144 10.16 9.16 43.59
C SER A 144 9.98 10.07 42.39
N LEU A 145 10.17 11.38 42.56
CA LEU A 145 10.12 12.36 41.47
C LEU A 145 11.28 12.13 40.50
N SER A 146 12.51 11.96 40.99
CA SER A 146 13.68 11.62 40.17
C SER A 146 13.47 10.35 39.35
N ALA A 147 13.00 9.27 39.99
CA ALA A 147 12.65 8.03 39.30
C ALA A 147 11.54 8.23 38.24
N CYS A 148 10.55 9.08 38.54
CA CYS A 148 9.50 9.43 37.60
C CYS A 148 10.04 10.25 36.42
N GLU A 149 10.87 11.25 36.64
CA GLU A 149 11.45 12.10 35.61
C GLU A 149 12.30 11.28 34.63
N GLN A 150 13.07 10.33 35.16
CA GLN A 150 13.86 9.41 34.35
C GLN A 150 12.98 8.44 33.56
N ILE A 151 12.06 7.73 34.21
CA ILE A 151 11.25 6.66 33.57
C ILE A 151 10.14 7.23 32.67
N LEU A 152 9.59 8.39 33.03
CA LEU A 152 8.59 9.12 32.24
C LEU A 152 9.23 10.09 31.25
N ASN A 153 10.55 10.24 31.25
CA ASN A 153 11.32 11.03 30.29
C ASN A 153 10.95 12.53 30.29
N CYS A 154 11.10 13.19 31.44
CA CYS A 154 10.81 14.62 31.62
C CYS A 154 11.56 15.48 30.59
N HIS A 155 12.88 15.36 30.53
CA HIS A 155 13.72 16.13 29.63
C HIS A 155 13.66 15.68 28.17
N GLY A 156 12.92 14.61 27.87
CA GLY A 156 12.76 14.14 26.50
C GLY A 156 14.01 13.54 25.89
N ASP A 157 14.88 12.92 26.67
CA ASP A 157 16.02 12.15 26.16
C ASP A 157 15.50 11.07 25.17
N PRO A 158 15.96 11.10 23.90
CA PRO A 158 15.62 10.09 22.90
C PRO A 158 15.90 8.64 23.33
N LYS A 159 16.90 8.41 24.20
CA LYS A 159 17.32 7.08 24.68
C LYS A 159 16.40 6.55 25.78
N LEU A 160 15.78 7.43 26.56
CA LEU A 160 14.88 7.09 27.67
C LEU A 160 13.41 6.97 27.23
N GLU A 161 13.08 7.37 26.00
CA GLU A 161 11.72 7.21 25.49
C GLU A 161 11.38 5.71 25.34
N ILE A 162 10.47 5.24 26.21
CA ILE A 162 10.00 3.84 26.23
C ILE A 162 9.36 3.43 24.90
N ARG A 163 8.91 4.41 24.13
CA ARG A 163 8.72 4.26 22.69
C ARG A 163 10.00 4.77 22.03
N PRO A 164 10.93 3.89 21.62
CA PRO A 164 12.10 4.34 20.87
C PRO A 164 11.63 5.28 19.76
N VAL A 165 12.39 6.35 19.50
CA VAL A 165 12.29 7.12 18.24
C VAL A 165 12.03 6.10 17.14
N ARG A 166 11.07 6.34 16.25
CA ARG A 166 10.73 5.37 15.21
C ARG A 166 11.95 5.16 14.31
N ILE A 167 12.81 4.23 14.72
CA ILE A 167 13.62 3.46 13.82
C ILE A 167 12.56 2.55 13.18
N GLU A 168 11.92 2.98 12.09
CA GLU A 168 11.03 2.11 11.32
C GLU A 168 11.86 0.93 10.78
N ASN A 169 11.98 -0.08 11.63
CA ASN A 169 12.54 -1.38 11.28
C ASN A 169 11.46 -2.30 10.72
N ARG A 170 10.35 -1.74 10.22
CA ARG A 170 9.15 -2.49 9.82
C ARG A 170 9.17 -2.92 8.36
N GLY A 171 9.88 -2.21 7.49
CA GLY A 171 10.31 -2.77 6.21
C GLY A 171 11.52 -3.64 6.52
N VAL A 172 11.32 -4.92 6.83
CA VAL A 172 12.43 -5.81 7.16
C VAL A 172 13.12 -6.22 5.86
N SER A 173 13.67 -5.25 5.12
CA SER A 173 14.53 -5.52 3.98
C SER A 173 15.63 -6.46 4.46
N ARG A 174 15.67 -7.64 3.87
CA ARG A 174 16.72 -8.62 4.14
C ARG A 174 17.93 -8.28 3.30
N CYS A 175 19.07 -8.72 3.80
CA CYS A 175 20.30 -8.65 3.03
C CYS A 175 20.06 -9.25 1.65
N ALA A 176 20.50 -8.53 0.60
CA ALA A 176 20.43 -9.00 -0.77
C ALA A 176 21.51 -10.03 -1.10
N TRP A 177 22.42 -10.34 -0.17
CA TRP A 177 23.43 -11.37 -0.32
C TRP A 177 22.81 -12.76 -0.23
N ASP A 178 23.25 -13.66 -1.11
CA ASP A 178 22.70 -15.02 -1.19
C ASP A 178 22.94 -15.81 0.11
N GLY A 179 21.96 -16.61 0.52
CA GLY A 179 21.98 -17.29 1.83
C GLY A 179 21.78 -16.39 3.06
N CYS A 180 21.88 -15.05 2.95
CA CYS A 180 21.79 -14.17 4.11
C CYS A 180 20.33 -13.77 4.47
N ASN A 181 19.92 -14.04 5.71
CA ASN A 181 18.62 -13.63 6.26
C ASN A 181 18.70 -12.49 7.28
N LYS A 182 19.86 -11.84 7.43
CA LYS A 182 20.04 -10.70 8.33
C LYS A 182 19.21 -9.50 7.87
N VAL A 183 18.75 -8.72 8.84
CA VAL A 183 18.02 -7.48 8.62
C VAL A 183 19.03 -6.41 8.22
N THR A 184 18.81 -5.69 7.12
CA THR A 184 19.73 -4.62 6.75
C THR A 184 19.57 -3.41 7.67
N PRO A 185 20.65 -2.66 7.95
CA PRO A 185 20.56 -1.43 8.72
C PRO A 185 19.78 -0.37 7.93
N ARG A 186 19.26 0.64 8.64
CA ARG A 186 18.75 1.85 7.99
C ARG A 186 19.88 2.57 7.28
N LEU A 187 19.54 3.23 6.18
CA LEU A 187 20.46 4.09 5.46
C LEU A 187 21.06 5.15 6.40
N SER A 188 20.23 5.77 7.24
CA SER A 188 20.67 6.74 8.27
C SER A 188 21.68 6.17 9.30
N ASN A 189 21.61 4.87 9.61
CA ASN A 189 22.41 4.26 10.68
C ASN A 189 23.72 3.66 10.19
N ALA A 190 23.83 3.43 8.88
CA ALA A 190 24.98 2.82 8.23
C ALA A 190 25.18 3.50 6.86
N LEU A 191 25.24 4.84 6.86
CA LEU A 191 25.36 5.65 5.65
C LEU A 191 26.71 5.45 4.97
N GLN A 192 27.75 5.09 5.72
CA GLN A 192 29.06 4.81 5.17
C GLN A 192 29.02 3.64 4.16
N ASP A 193 28.32 2.54 4.47
CA ASP A 193 28.28 1.36 3.60
C ASP A 193 27.89 1.68 2.13
N PRO A 194 26.74 2.34 1.84
CA PRO A 194 26.37 2.66 0.47
C PRO A 194 27.22 3.78 -0.15
N LEU A 195 27.78 4.69 0.65
CA LEU A 195 28.75 5.67 0.14
C LEU A 195 29.99 4.95 -0.39
N ALA A 196 30.48 3.94 0.36
CA ALA A 196 31.56 3.08 -0.09
C ALA A 196 31.17 2.33 -1.36
N HIS A 197 30.01 1.68 -1.42
CA HIS A 197 29.57 0.97 -2.63
C HIS A 197 29.61 1.85 -3.88
N VAL A 198 29.22 3.13 -3.79
CA VAL A 198 29.31 4.08 -4.92
C VAL A 198 30.76 4.37 -5.32
N VAL A 199 31.62 4.73 -4.36
CA VAL A 199 33.01 5.13 -4.64
C VAL A 199 33.83 3.95 -5.17
N PHE A 200 33.79 2.82 -4.47
CA PHE A 200 34.59 1.64 -4.80
C PHE A 200 34.16 1.03 -6.15
N THR A 201 32.86 1.02 -6.48
CA THR A 201 32.39 0.48 -7.77
C THR A 201 33.02 1.18 -8.99
N VAL A 202 33.23 2.49 -8.90
CA VAL A 202 33.71 3.29 -10.04
C VAL A 202 35.23 3.32 -10.13
N TYR A 203 35.93 3.26 -8.98
CA TYR A 203 37.39 3.39 -8.89
C TYR A 203 38.13 2.13 -8.44
N LYS A 204 37.47 0.96 -8.50
CA LYS A 204 38.01 -0.33 -8.04
C LYS A 204 39.43 -0.65 -8.50
N GLU A 205 39.76 -0.35 -9.76
CA GLU A 205 41.06 -0.70 -10.35
C GLU A 205 42.21 0.09 -9.73
N ARG A 206 41.96 1.35 -9.38
CA ARG A 206 42.97 2.20 -8.74
C ARG A 206 43.08 1.86 -7.26
N ILE A 207 41.93 1.79 -6.58
CA ILE A 207 41.89 1.55 -5.14
C ILE A 207 42.47 0.17 -4.80
N ALA A 208 42.24 -0.86 -5.62
CA ALA A 208 42.82 -2.19 -5.41
C ALA A 208 44.36 -2.23 -5.48
N LYS A 209 45.00 -1.22 -6.10
CA LYS A 209 46.47 -1.12 -6.21
C LYS A 209 47.10 -0.33 -5.07
N GLU A 210 46.30 0.42 -4.30
CA GLU A 210 46.79 1.37 -3.30
C GLU A 210 46.06 1.16 -1.95
N PRO A 211 46.50 0.21 -1.08
CA PRO A 211 45.84 -0.08 0.19
C PRO A 211 45.75 1.14 1.14
N GLN A 212 46.75 2.01 1.11
CA GLN A 212 46.75 3.26 1.88
C GLN A 212 45.67 4.22 1.41
N LEU A 213 45.42 4.30 0.10
CA LEU A 213 44.34 5.09 -0.49
C LEU A 213 42.97 4.53 -0.10
N GLN A 214 42.81 3.20 -0.05
CA GLN A 214 41.59 2.56 0.45
C GLN A 214 41.27 3.02 1.88
N ALA A 215 42.23 2.88 2.80
CA ALA A 215 42.05 3.26 4.20
C ALA A 215 41.73 4.76 4.36
N ALA A 216 42.41 5.63 3.58
CA ALA A 216 42.14 7.07 3.58
C ALA A 216 40.73 7.41 3.09
N ILE A 217 40.25 6.73 2.04
CA ILE A 217 38.89 6.89 1.51
C ILE A 217 37.86 6.43 2.54
N GLU A 218 38.04 5.27 3.18
CA GLU A 218 37.12 4.75 4.20
C GLU A 218 36.97 5.73 5.38
N ALA A 219 38.08 6.22 5.93
CA ALA A 219 38.07 7.19 7.03
C ALA A 219 37.37 8.50 6.65
N MET A 220 37.54 8.96 5.41
CA MET A 220 36.85 10.15 4.91
C MET A 220 35.35 9.90 4.70
N LEU A 221 34.96 8.72 4.23
CA LEU A 221 33.55 8.34 4.11
C LEU A 221 32.86 8.23 5.48
N ASP A 222 33.57 7.82 6.53
CA ASP A 222 33.06 7.88 7.90
C ASP A 222 32.75 9.31 8.34
N ARG A 223 33.67 10.26 8.10
CA ARG A 223 33.43 11.69 8.38
C ARG A 223 32.23 12.23 7.60
N VAL A 224 32.13 11.90 6.31
CA VAL A 224 30.99 12.29 5.47
C VAL A 224 29.69 11.68 5.98
N ALA A 225 29.71 10.42 6.42
CA ALA A 225 28.53 9.76 6.98
C ALA A 225 28.06 10.44 8.27
N ASP A 226 28.97 10.83 9.15
CA ASP A 226 28.64 11.54 10.39
C ASP A 226 28.13 12.96 10.14
N LEU A 227 28.74 13.70 9.21
CA LEU A 227 28.20 14.99 8.75
C LEU A 227 26.80 14.83 8.14
N GLY A 228 26.58 13.77 7.35
CA GLY A 228 25.30 13.46 6.74
C GLY A 228 24.21 13.12 7.77
N LYS A 229 24.55 12.37 8.84
CA LYS A 229 23.64 12.13 9.97
C LYS A 229 23.26 13.44 10.66
N ARG A 230 24.26 14.29 10.98
CA ARG A 230 24.04 15.61 11.60
C ARG A 230 23.12 16.49 10.75
N TYR A 231 23.32 16.50 9.44
CA TYR A 231 22.48 17.27 8.49
C TYR A 231 20.99 16.92 8.60
N HIS A 232 20.64 15.67 8.95
CA HIS A 232 19.25 15.23 9.12
C HIS A 232 18.72 15.38 10.54
N SER A 233 19.60 15.42 11.55
CA SER A 233 19.22 15.54 12.95
C SER A 233 19.20 16.99 13.46
N VAL A 234 19.35 17.98 12.57
CA VAL A 234 19.31 19.40 12.92
C VAL A 234 17.96 19.75 13.57
N SER A 235 18.01 20.29 14.79
CA SER A 235 16.84 20.70 15.57
C SER A 235 17.03 22.05 16.27
N GLY A 236 18.02 22.85 15.85
CA GLY A 236 18.32 24.17 16.41
C GLY A 236 17.30 25.25 16.04
N ALA A 237 17.54 26.49 16.49
CA ALA A 237 16.65 27.63 16.27
C ALA A 237 16.50 28.01 14.78
N ASP A 238 17.54 27.82 13.97
CA ASP A 238 17.48 27.94 12.50
C ASP A 238 18.05 26.67 11.83
N PRO A 239 17.20 25.65 11.62
CA PRO A 239 17.62 24.41 10.99
C PRO A 239 18.15 24.56 9.57
N VAL A 240 17.71 25.60 8.85
CA VAL A 240 18.07 25.81 7.44
C VAL A 240 19.49 26.37 7.34
N ALA A 241 19.85 27.32 8.20
CA ALA A 241 21.22 27.85 8.27
C ALA A 241 22.22 26.75 8.67
N GLU A 242 21.92 25.96 9.69
CA GLU A 242 22.80 24.87 10.14
C GLU A 242 22.96 23.79 9.06
N GLN A 243 21.89 23.43 8.36
CA GLN A 243 21.96 22.52 7.20
C GLN A 243 22.87 23.06 6.08
N LYS A 244 22.80 24.37 5.78
CA LYS A 244 23.70 24.99 4.78
C LYS A 244 25.17 24.85 5.17
N VAL A 245 25.51 25.10 6.44
CA VAL A 245 26.88 24.96 6.96
C VAL A 245 27.36 23.51 6.87
N LEU A 246 26.54 22.55 7.29
CA LEU A 246 26.86 21.12 7.22
C LEU A 246 27.06 20.66 5.77
N MET A 247 26.22 21.10 4.84
CA MET A 247 26.38 20.80 3.42
C MET A 247 27.67 21.39 2.84
N LYS A 248 28.08 22.60 3.27
CA LYS A 248 29.36 23.20 2.87
C LYS A 248 30.56 22.35 3.32
N ARG A 249 30.52 21.82 4.55
CA ARG A 249 31.55 20.90 5.08
C ARG A 249 31.60 19.57 4.30
N ILE A 250 30.44 19.00 3.98
CA ILE A 250 30.34 17.79 3.14
C ILE A 250 30.94 18.03 1.75
N GLN A 251 30.67 19.19 1.15
CA GLN A 251 31.23 19.55 -0.16
C GLN A 251 32.75 19.72 -0.12
N ALA A 252 33.32 20.17 1.01
CA ALA A 252 34.77 20.25 1.19
C ALA A 252 35.41 18.85 1.22
N GLU A 253 34.83 17.89 1.95
CA GLU A 253 35.28 16.49 1.93
C GLU A 253 35.16 15.88 0.51
N PHE A 254 34.10 16.19 -0.23
CA PHE A 254 33.99 15.78 -1.63
C PHE A 254 35.09 16.39 -2.52
N ALA A 255 35.53 17.62 -2.26
CA ALA A 255 36.62 18.21 -3.03
C ALA A 255 37.96 17.48 -2.77
N ILE A 256 38.19 17.05 -1.53
CA ILE A 256 39.35 16.23 -1.17
C ILE A 256 39.27 14.85 -1.85
N LEU A 257 38.12 14.17 -1.75
CA LEU A 257 37.89 12.90 -2.44
C LEU A 257 38.14 13.01 -3.95
N LYS A 258 37.68 14.09 -4.59
CA LYS A 258 37.91 14.35 -6.01
C LYS A 258 39.41 14.38 -6.32
N ARG A 259 40.20 15.09 -5.52
CA ARG A 259 41.65 15.22 -5.71
C ARG A 259 42.34 13.86 -5.57
N TRP A 260 41.95 13.05 -4.59
CA TRP A 260 42.50 11.71 -4.43
C TRP A 260 42.16 10.79 -5.60
N LEU A 261 40.94 10.87 -6.15
CA LEU A 261 40.46 9.95 -7.18
C LEU A 261 40.77 10.39 -8.62
N ALA A 262 40.87 11.70 -8.89
CA ALA A 262 41.18 12.24 -10.21
C ALA A 262 42.70 12.46 -10.34
N ALA A 263 43.39 11.53 -11.01
CA ALA A 263 44.83 11.63 -11.27
C ALA A 263 45.21 12.76 -12.24
N SER A 264 44.26 13.26 -13.05
CA SER A 264 44.45 14.42 -13.94
C SER A 264 43.13 15.20 -14.06
N PRO A 265 43.08 16.48 -13.65
CA PRO A 265 41.85 17.29 -13.70
C PRO A 265 41.30 17.52 -15.11
N ASP A 266 42.12 17.33 -16.15
CA ASP A 266 41.78 17.60 -17.56
C ASP A 266 41.28 16.36 -18.32
N ASN A 267 41.24 15.19 -17.69
CA ASN A 267 40.76 13.97 -18.33
C ASN A 267 39.22 13.92 -18.28
N GLU A 268 38.57 14.10 -19.44
CA GLU A 268 37.11 14.19 -19.60
C GLU A 268 36.35 12.96 -19.07
N ASP A 269 36.97 11.77 -19.11
CA ASP A 269 36.43 10.56 -18.49
C ASP A 269 36.42 10.65 -16.96
N GLN A 270 37.52 11.12 -16.37
CA GLN A 270 37.64 11.25 -14.91
C GLN A 270 36.69 12.33 -14.36
N VAL A 271 36.60 13.47 -15.07
CA VAL A 271 35.62 14.53 -14.79
C VAL A 271 34.20 13.96 -14.85
N SER A 272 33.96 13.10 -15.83
CA SER A 272 32.69 12.45 -16.01
C SER A 272 32.34 11.52 -14.85
N LYS A 273 33.16 10.50 -14.57
CA LYS A 273 32.97 9.57 -13.43
C LYS A 273 32.73 10.29 -12.11
N TRP A 274 33.47 11.36 -11.85
CA TRP A 274 33.30 12.18 -10.65
C TRP A 274 31.92 12.85 -10.59
N LYS A 275 31.41 13.40 -11.70
CA LYS A 275 30.08 14.00 -11.76
C LYS A 275 28.99 12.99 -11.39
N TYR A 276 29.07 11.76 -11.89
CA TYR A 276 28.17 10.66 -11.52
C TYR A 276 28.23 10.32 -10.03
N ILE A 277 29.44 10.18 -9.48
CA ILE A 277 29.64 9.85 -8.06
C ILE A 277 29.08 10.96 -7.17
N LYS A 278 29.43 12.23 -7.43
CA LYS A 278 28.97 13.38 -6.65
C LYS A 278 27.45 13.44 -6.56
N ILE A 279 26.74 13.17 -7.65
CA ILE A 279 25.26 13.12 -7.67
C ILE A 279 24.74 12.01 -6.75
N ASN A 280 25.30 10.80 -6.86
CA ASN A 280 24.87 9.65 -6.06
C ASN A 280 25.20 9.83 -4.56
N LEU A 281 26.39 10.31 -4.22
CA LEU A 281 26.77 10.59 -2.84
C LEU A 281 25.87 11.67 -2.23
N LYS A 282 25.63 12.77 -2.96
CA LYS A 282 24.70 13.82 -2.51
C LYS A 282 23.29 13.25 -2.30
N SER A 283 22.81 12.39 -3.20
CA SER A 283 21.49 11.75 -3.04
C SER A 283 21.41 10.83 -1.83
N LEU A 284 22.45 10.04 -1.54
CA LEU A 284 22.48 9.17 -0.34
C LEU A 284 22.48 9.98 0.94
N ILE A 285 23.18 11.12 0.94
CA ILE A 285 23.23 12.04 2.06
C ILE A 285 21.87 12.71 2.25
N THR A 286 21.23 13.24 1.21
CA THR A 286 19.99 14.03 1.31
C THR A 286 18.70 13.19 1.38
N ARG A 287 18.75 11.92 0.97
CA ARG A 287 17.61 10.98 1.02
C ARG A 287 17.95 9.82 1.94
N GLN A 288 17.95 10.03 3.26
CA GLN A 288 18.21 8.96 4.25
C GLN A 288 16.99 8.05 4.52
N GLU A 289 15.98 8.09 3.67
CA GLU A 289 14.83 7.21 3.75
C GLU A 289 15.17 5.80 3.25
N GLY A 290 14.67 4.78 3.94
CA GLY A 290 14.87 3.39 3.56
C GLY A 290 16.04 2.69 4.26
N ARG A 291 16.51 1.61 3.66
CA ARG A 291 17.44 0.64 4.25
C ARG A 291 18.51 0.25 3.26
N ASN A 292 19.69 -0.09 3.77
CA ASN A 292 20.79 -0.56 2.96
C ASN A 292 20.40 -1.85 2.22
N ARG A 293 21.04 -2.06 1.08
CA ARG A 293 20.85 -3.27 0.26
C ARG A 293 21.42 -4.52 0.94
N PHE A 294 22.49 -4.35 1.70
CA PHE A 294 23.20 -5.41 2.42
C PHE A 294 23.23 -5.12 3.93
N CYS A 295 23.46 -6.14 4.76
CA CYS A 295 23.81 -5.93 6.16
C CYS A 295 25.28 -5.53 6.28
N ARG A 296 25.72 -5.00 7.42
CA ARG A 296 27.09 -4.45 7.58
C ARG A 296 28.20 -5.42 7.12
N GLU A 297 28.11 -6.68 7.52
CA GLU A 297 29.07 -7.73 7.09
C GLU A 297 29.12 -7.86 5.56
N HIS A 298 27.99 -8.15 4.92
CA HIS A 298 27.93 -8.29 3.46
C HIS A 298 28.13 -6.97 2.70
N SER A 299 27.96 -5.80 3.34
CA SER A 299 28.37 -4.53 2.78
C SER A 299 29.89 -4.45 2.65
N ALA A 300 30.64 -4.95 3.64
CA ALA A 300 32.09 -5.04 3.59
C ALA A 300 32.56 -6.12 2.61
N GLU A 301 31.94 -7.31 2.64
CA GLU A 301 32.23 -8.38 1.68
C GLU A 301 31.96 -7.95 0.23
N TYR A 302 30.92 -7.14 -0.02
CA TYR A 302 30.67 -6.56 -1.34
C TYR A 302 31.87 -5.76 -1.85
N VAL A 303 32.45 -4.90 -1.01
CA VAL A 303 33.63 -4.09 -1.39
C VAL A 303 34.83 -5.01 -1.62
N GLN A 304 35.06 -5.98 -0.75
CA GLN A 304 36.16 -6.95 -0.90
C GLN A 304 36.04 -7.76 -2.20
N HIS A 305 34.86 -8.30 -2.52
CA HIS A 305 34.63 -9.03 -3.76
C HIS A 305 34.84 -8.12 -4.97
N LEU A 306 34.38 -6.87 -4.90
CA LEU A 306 34.51 -5.92 -5.99
C LEU A 306 35.97 -5.52 -6.27
N LEU A 307 36.79 -5.35 -5.22
CA LEU A 307 38.23 -5.09 -5.32
C LEU A 307 38.99 -6.33 -5.80
N ALA A 308 38.64 -7.51 -5.30
CA ALA A 308 39.22 -8.79 -5.69
C ALA A 308 38.70 -9.34 -7.04
N LYS A 309 37.82 -8.59 -7.74
CA LYS A 309 37.15 -9.00 -8.98
C LYS A 309 36.40 -10.35 -8.88
N LYS A 310 35.97 -10.73 -7.67
CA LYS A 310 35.13 -11.90 -7.43
C LYS A 310 33.66 -11.58 -7.77
N PRO A 311 32.85 -12.55 -8.21
CA PRO A 311 31.43 -12.33 -8.45
C PRO A 311 30.72 -11.93 -7.15
N ILE A 312 29.81 -10.95 -7.24
CA ILE A 312 28.97 -10.54 -6.12
C ILE A 312 27.82 -11.55 -5.98
N GLN A 313 27.68 -12.13 -4.79
CA GLN A 313 26.69 -13.17 -4.49
C GLN A 313 25.33 -12.56 -4.20
N PHE A 314 24.62 -12.09 -5.24
CA PHE A 314 23.25 -11.63 -5.08
C PHE A 314 22.28 -12.79 -4.95
N LYS A 315 21.30 -12.68 -4.05
CA LYS A 315 20.12 -13.55 -4.06
C LYS A 315 19.53 -13.58 -5.46
N GLU A 316 19.34 -14.77 -6.00
CA GLU A 316 18.65 -14.93 -7.29
C GLU A 316 17.13 -14.86 -7.11
N THR A 317 16.62 -15.39 -6.00
CA THR A 317 15.18 -15.49 -5.72
C THR A 317 14.75 -14.54 -4.62
N LEU A 318 13.43 -14.41 -4.41
CA LEU A 318 12.85 -13.66 -3.29
C LEU A 318 11.82 -14.51 -2.56
N ILE A 319 11.77 -14.40 -1.23
CA ILE A 319 10.69 -14.93 -0.40
C ILE A 319 9.79 -13.79 0.09
N GLU A 320 8.63 -14.12 0.68
CA GLU A 320 7.67 -13.13 1.19
C GLU A 320 8.30 -12.10 2.13
N ARG A 321 9.31 -12.52 2.89
CA ARG A 321 9.99 -11.69 3.88
C ARG A 321 10.93 -10.67 3.24
N ASP A 322 11.32 -10.85 1.99
CA ASP A 322 12.18 -9.92 1.25
C ASP A 322 11.38 -8.80 0.58
N ILE A 323 10.05 -8.97 0.44
CA ILE A 323 9.17 -8.00 -0.22
C ILE A 323 8.84 -6.87 0.77
N ALA A 324 9.37 -5.68 0.52
CA ALA A 324 9.16 -4.52 1.38
C ALA A 324 7.70 -4.02 1.35
N SER A 325 7.06 -4.08 0.19
CA SER A 325 5.69 -3.62 -0.03
C SER A 325 4.69 -4.73 0.31
N ARG A 326 3.90 -4.53 1.37
CA ARG A 326 2.85 -5.50 1.75
C ARG A 326 1.81 -5.70 0.63
N ARG A 327 1.59 -4.66 -0.18
CA ARG A 327 0.70 -4.70 -1.34
C ARG A 327 1.25 -5.65 -2.41
N GLU A 328 2.52 -5.51 -2.75
CA GLU A 328 3.20 -6.42 -3.69
C GLU A 328 3.25 -7.84 -3.13
N GLU A 329 3.51 -8.01 -1.83
CA GLU A 329 3.51 -9.33 -1.20
C GLU A 329 2.16 -10.04 -1.38
N ILE A 330 1.04 -9.32 -1.23
CA ILE A 330 -0.31 -9.88 -1.44
C ILE A 330 -0.53 -10.21 -2.92
N LEU A 331 -0.22 -9.29 -3.84
CA LEU A 331 -0.35 -9.52 -5.28
C LEU A 331 0.45 -10.75 -5.72
N PHE A 332 1.72 -10.80 -5.33
CA PHE A 332 2.64 -11.88 -5.72
C PHE A 332 2.16 -13.22 -5.16
N GLN A 333 1.67 -13.25 -3.92
CA GLN A 333 1.05 -14.44 -3.34
C GLN A 333 -0.17 -14.90 -4.13
N LYS A 334 -1.08 -13.99 -4.49
CA LYS A 334 -2.29 -14.33 -5.26
C LYS A 334 -1.94 -14.86 -6.65
N LEU A 335 -1.02 -14.18 -7.33
CA LEU A 335 -0.53 -14.61 -8.65
C LEU A 335 0.12 -15.99 -8.57
N TRP A 336 0.99 -16.22 -7.58
CA TRP A 336 1.57 -17.54 -7.35
C TRP A 336 0.52 -18.62 -7.08
N ARG A 337 -0.50 -18.34 -6.24
CA ARG A 337 -1.57 -19.31 -5.97
C ARG A 337 -2.33 -19.69 -7.23
N TYR A 338 -2.60 -18.72 -8.12
CA TYR A 338 -3.25 -19.00 -9.40
C TYR A 338 -2.35 -19.86 -10.30
N ILE A 339 -1.07 -19.50 -10.43
CA ILE A 339 -0.08 -20.29 -11.18
C ILE A 339 -0.02 -21.74 -10.65
N GLU A 340 0.08 -21.89 -9.33
CA GLU A 340 0.17 -23.19 -8.66
C GLU A 340 -1.08 -24.05 -8.89
N ALA A 341 -2.26 -23.45 -8.82
CA ALA A 341 -3.53 -24.19 -8.89
C ALA A 341 -4.02 -24.46 -10.33
N ARG A 342 -3.64 -23.64 -11.31
CA ARG A 342 -4.14 -23.73 -12.70
C ARG A 342 -3.08 -24.01 -13.73
N LEU A 343 -1.88 -23.45 -13.60
CA LEU A 343 -0.90 -23.45 -14.70
C LEU A 343 0.14 -24.56 -14.56
N LEU A 344 0.54 -24.93 -13.35
CA LEU A 344 1.54 -25.99 -13.15
C LEU A 344 1.08 -27.35 -13.71
N SER A 345 -0.21 -27.65 -13.65
CA SER A 345 -0.79 -28.88 -14.21
C SER A 345 -0.82 -28.92 -15.74
N LEU A 346 -0.59 -27.78 -16.42
CA LEU A 346 -0.63 -27.70 -17.88
C LEU A 346 0.72 -27.99 -18.52
N VAL A 347 1.80 -27.92 -17.75
CA VAL A 347 3.14 -28.27 -18.22
C VAL A 347 3.42 -29.74 -17.91
N PRO A 348 3.94 -30.52 -18.87
CA PRO A 348 4.22 -31.94 -18.65
C PRO A 348 5.37 -32.18 -17.67
N ASN A 349 6.36 -31.26 -17.62
CA ASN A 349 7.54 -31.40 -16.76
C ASN A 349 7.65 -30.25 -15.76
N HIS A 350 8.01 -29.07 -16.22
CA HIS A 350 8.26 -27.89 -15.40
C HIS A 350 8.18 -26.61 -16.23
N ILE A 351 8.27 -25.46 -15.57
CA ILE A 351 8.39 -24.16 -16.25
C ILE A 351 9.87 -23.82 -16.37
N ASP A 352 10.40 -23.80 -17.59
CA ASP A 352 11.82 -23.56 -17.89
C ASP A 352 12.17 -22.07 -17.87
N ARG A 353 11.24 -21.20 -18.31
CA ARG A 353 11.49 -19.76 -18.47
C ARG A 353 10.38 -18.92 -17.85
N ILE A 354 10.79 -17.84 -17.17
CA ILE A 354 9.90 -16.75 -16.76
C ILE A 354 10.30 -15.52 -17.56
N VAL A 355 9.38 -15.01 -18.38
CA VAL A 355 9.57 -13.77 -19.14
C VAL A 355 8.70 -12.70 -18.54
N VAL A 356 9.27 -11.55 -18.16
CA VAL A 356 8.46 -10.43 -17.66
C VAL A 356 8.70 -9.19 -18.49
N GLU A 357 7.63 -8.51 -18.86
CA GLU A 357 7.72 -7.23 -19.54
C GLU A 357 8.38 -6.18 -18.64
N ARG A 358 9.29 -5.41 -19.22
CA ARG A 358 9.73 -4.14 -18.70
C ARG A 358 9.36 -3.07 -19.71
N THR A 359 8.52 -2.14 -19.30
CA THR A 359 8.45 -0.82 -19.94
C THR A 359 9.79 -0.15 -19.70
N ALA A 360 10.66 -0.13 -20.70
CA ALA A 360 11.80 0.78 -20.67
C ALA A 360 11.25 2.18 -20.91
N PHE A 361 11.31 3.07 -19.91
CA PHE A 361 11.25 4.49 -20.21
C PHE A 361 12.60 4.84 -20.81
N ASP A 362 12.68 4.81 -22.15
CA ASP A 362 13.86 5.21 -22.93
C ASP A 362 14.19 6.72 -22.77
N LEU A 363 13.51 7.44 -21.88
CA LEU A 363 13.83 8.83 -21.49
C LEU A 363 14.70 8.94 -20.23
N LEU A 364 15.02 7.84 -19.54
CA LEU A 364 16.01 7.84 -18.45
C LEU A 364 17.38 7.25 -18.86
N THR A 365 17.60 6.96 -20.15
CA THR A 365 18.83 6.31 -20.62
C THR A 365 19.66 7.22 -21.54
N GLY A 366 20.68 7.83 -20.96
CA GLY A 366 21.90 8.31 -21.63
C GLY A 366 23.08 8.45 -20.65
N THR A 367 23.97 7.47 -20.63
CA THR A 367 24.95 7.13 -19.56
C THR A 367 26.32 7.80 -19.75
N GLN A 368 27.24 7.74 -18.77
CA GLN A 368 28.41 8.63 -18.87
C GLN A 368 29.61 8.05 -19.63
N LYS A 369 30.08 6.85 -19.31
CA LYS A 369 31.24 6.28 -20.02
C LYS A 369 30.89 5.45 -21.25
N GLN A 370 29.68 4.94 -21.31
CA GLN A 370 29.20 4.13 -22.42
C GLN A 370 28.20 4.89 -23.29
N ARG A 371 28.33 6.22 -23.28
CA ARG A 371 28.38 6.98 -24.53
C ARG A 371 29.78 7.02 -25.16
N GLN A 372 30.86 6.92 -24.38
CA GLN A 372 32.20 7.34 -24.80
C GLN A 372 32.98 6.34 -25.68
N LYS A 373 32.41 5.21 -26.12
CA LYS A 373 33.13 4.24 -26.98
C LYS A 373 32.31 3.58 -28.09
N MET A 374 31.13 4.08 -28.42
CA MET A 374 30.32 3.47 -29.51
C MET A 374 30.00 4.44 -30.65
N THR A 375 30.23 3.94 -31.87
CA THR A 375 29.53 4.29 -33.11
C THR A 375 28.57 3.13 -33.50
N GLU A 376 27.39 3.45 -34.04
CA GLU A 376 26.15 2.63 -34.12
C GLU A 376 25.01 3.23 -35.04
N LYS A 377 25.18 4.08 -36.08
CA LYS A 377 25.89 5.38 -36.12
C LYS A 377 25.04 6.49 -35.44
N ALA A 378 25.00 6.65 -34.14
CA ALA A 378 25.64 5.91 -33.05
C ALA A 378 24.74 5.75 -31.82
N PHE A 379 23.49 5.77 -32.19
CA PHE A 379 22.30 6.06 -31.46
C PHE A 379 21.19 5.91 -32.52
N GLU A 380 21.41 5.30 -33.70
CA GLU A 380 20.92 5.78 -35.01
C GLU A 380 19.52 5.26 -35.36
N GLU A 381 18.46 6.00 -35.13
CA GLU A 381 18.35 7.35 -34.59
C GLU A 381 17.46 7.21 -33.34
N MET A 382 17.88 7.61 -32.13
CA MET A 382 17.04 7.56 -30.93
C MET A 382 16.16 8.80 -30.95
N TYR A 383 15.40 8.87 -32.03
CA TYR A 383 13.98 8.60 -31.91
C TYR A 383 13.36 7.70 -33.02
N GLN A 384 13.33 7.95 -34.34
CA GLN A 384 14.34 8.43 -35.29
C GLN A 384 14.49 9.94 -35.54
N ARG A 385 13.71 10.82 -34.91
CA ARG A 385 13.97 12.28 -34.68
C ARG A 385 13.40 12.81 -33.36
N GLY A 386 14.18 12.67 -32.27
CA GLY A 386 13.83 13.14 -30.94
C GLY A 386 13.84 14.66 -31.02
N PRO A 387 13.19 15.40 -30.11
CA PRO A 387 13.31 16.85 -30.19
C PRO A 387 14.77 17.31 -30.06
N ARG A 388 15.59 16.54 -29.33
CA ARG A 388 17.04 16.73 -29.13
C ARG A 388 17.92 16.20 -30.28
N TYR A 389 17.34 15.62 -31.33
CA TYR A 389 18.12 15.04 -32.43
C TYR A 389 18.80 16.13 -33.26
N GLY A 390 20.12 15.99 -33.44
CA GLY A 390 20.97 16.96 -34.14
C GLY A 390 21.48 18.12 -33.26
N TYR A 391 21.40 17.98 -31.93
CA TYR A 391 21.79 19.03 -30.97
C TYR A 391 22.77 18.52 -29.93
N THR A 392 23.75 19.35 -29.57
CA THR A 392 24.79 19.01 -28.58
C THR A 392 24.27 19.08 -27.15
N ASN A 393 23.30 19.96 -26.89
CA ASN A 393 22.61 20.08 -25.60
C ASN A 393 21.21 20.71 -25.75
N ASP A 394 20.42 20.64 -24.67
CA ASP A 394 19.03 21.14 -24.66
C ASP A 394 18.91 22.64 -24.94
N LEU A 395 19.88 23.44 -24.49
CA LEU A 395 19.81 24.89 -24.65
C LEU A 395 20.07 25.28 -26.10
N GLU A 396 20.99 24.60 -26.78
CA GLU A 396 21.23 24.76 -28.22
C GLU A 396 19.97 24.38 -29.02
N MET A 397 19.35 23.25 -28.67
CA MET A 397 18.08 22.83 -29.25
C MET A 397 17.00 23.91 -29.05
N LEU A 398 16.78 24.37 -27.81
CA LEU A 398 15.77 25.38 -27.50
C LEU A 398 16.05 26.72 -28.19
N LYS A 399 17.31 27.14 -28.32
CA LYS A 399 17.69 28.34 -29.07
C LYS A 399 17.30 28.24 -30.54
N GLN A 400 17.52 27.10 -31.18
CA GLN A 400 17.08 26.90 -32.57
C GLN A 400 15.56 26.74 -32.69
N GLU A 401 14.94 25.98 -31.78
CA GLU A 401 13.48 25.77 -31.76
C GLU A 401 12.71 27.10 -31.61
N PHE A 402 13.25 28.07 -30.87
CA PHE A 402 12.60 29.36 -30.59
C PHE A 402 13.31 30.56 -31.25
N ALA A 403 14.18 30.34 -32.23
CA ALA A 403 14.91 31.39 -32.94
C ALA A 403 15.65 32.40 -32.03
N GLY A 404 16.20 31.93 -30.90
CA GLY A 404 16.92 32.75 -29.92
C GLY A 404 16.03 33.67 -29.08
N LEU A 405 14.71 33.53 -29.17
CA LEU A 405 13.74 34.30 -28.38
C LEU A 405 13.54 33.65 -27.00
N CYS A 406 13.39 34.50 -25.98
CA CYS A 406 12.86 34.07 -24.70
C CYS A 406 11.38 33.65 -24.86
N ALA A 407 11.02 32.47 -24.35
CA ALA A 407 9.67 31.93 -24.46
C ALA A 407 8.60 32.80 -23.79
N TYR A 408 8.97 33.55 -22.75
CA TYR A 408 8.02 34.35 -21.97
C TYR A 408 7.91 35.80 -22.44
N CYS A 409 9.02 36.46 -22.81
CA CYS A 409 9.00 37.88 -23.18
C CYS A 409 9.22 38.15 -24.67
N GLY A 410 9.49 37.12 -25.48
CA GLY A 410 9.62 37.24 -26.94
C GLY A 410 10.82 38.06 -27.41
N ARG A 411 11.71 38.50 -26.52
CA ARG A 411 12.91 39.27 -26.90
C ARG A 411 14.05 38.32 -27.29
N LEU A 412 14.78 38.68 -28.35
CA LEU A 412 16.07 38.09 -28.68
C LEU A 412 17.04 38.32 -27.52
N SER A 413 17.69 37.26 -27.04
CA SER A 413 18.64 37.38 -25.93
C SER A 413 19.88 36.52 -26.17
N GLY A 414 21.03 37.19 -26.32
CA GLY A 414 22.34 36.52 -26.28
C GLY A 414 22.65 35.86 -24.93
N ARG A 415 21.85 36.15 -23.88
CA ARG A 415 21.98 35.62 -22.51
C ARG A 415 20.99 34.50 -22.18
N LEU A 416 20.50 33.76 -23.18
CA LEU A 416 19.88 32.45 -22.91
C LEU A 416 20.99 31.50 -22.43
N THR A 417 21.24 31.50 -21.12
CA THR A 417 22.32 30.75 -20.43
C THR A 417 21.82 29.43 -19.85
N GLU A 418 20.52 29.34 -19.55
CA GLU A 418 19.90 28.17 -18.93
C GLU A 418 18.56 27.83 -19.59
N ARG A 419 18.18 26.54 -19.53
CA ARG A 419 16.85 26.06 -19.89
C ARG A 419 15.93 26.24 -18.69
N GLU A 420 14.69 26.68 -18.91
CA GLU A 420 13.73 26.89 -17.85
C GLU A 420 12.62 25.85 -17.84
N HIS A 421 12.20 25.42 -16.64
CA HIS A 421 11.11 24.48 -16.44
C HIS A 421 9.76 25.19 -16.31
N ILE A 422 8.80 24.90 -17.21
CA ILE A 422 7.47 25.53 -17.20
C ILE A 422 6.77 25.33 -15.85
N LEU A 423 6.64 24.08 -15.40
CA LEU A 423 6.32 23.74 -14.01
C LEU A 423 7.61 23.50 -13.21
N PRO A 424 7.71 23.98 -11.97
CA PRO A 424 8.84 23.69 -11.10
C PRO A 424 9.08 22.17 -10.98
N GLN A 425 10.35 21.75 -10.88
CA GLN A 425 10.71 20.32 -10.77
C GLN A 425 10.07 19.61 -9.56
N LYS A 426 9.67 20.36 -8.52
CA LYS A 426 8.94 19.82 -7.36
C LYS A 426 7.49 19.44 -7.69
N ASP A 427 6.93 19.99 -8.75
CA ASP A 427 5.54 19.80 -9.19
C ASP A 427 5.49 18.92 -10.46
N PHE A 428 6.57 18.92 -11.23
CA PHE A 428 6.80 18.01 -12.36
C PHE A 428 8.15 17.29 -12.19
N PHE A 429 8.14 16.13 -11.52
CA PHE A 429 9.34 15.42 -11.01
C PHE A 429 10.28 14.83 -12.09
N PHE A 430 9.92 15.00 -13.37
CA PHE A 430 10.68 14.49 -14.51
C PHE A 430 11.32 15.65 -15.29
N ASP A 431 12.63 15.55 -15.57
CA ASP A 431 13.35 16.52 -16.40
C ASP A 431 13.06 16.28 -17.90
N SER A 432 11.81 16.55 -18.30
CA SER A 432 11.23 16.18 -19.60
C SER A 432 11.26 17.32 -20.62
N TYR A 433 11.41 16.97 -21.90
CA TYR A 433 11.37 17.92 -23.04
C TYR A 433 10.11 18.80 -23.07
N VAL A 434 8.95 18.22 -22.72
CA VAL A 434 7.69 18.96 -22.75
C VAL A 434 7.64 20.05 -21.69
N ASN A 435 8.40 19.92 -20.61
CA ASN A 435 8.41 20.85 -19.48
C ASN A 435 9.56 21.86 -19.55
N ILE A 436 10.30 21.98 -20.66
CA ILE A 436 11.44 22.92 -20.78
C ILE A 436 11.28 23.92 -21.93
N VAL A 437 11.67 25.18 -21.70
CA VAL A 437 11.66 26.29 -22.68
C VAL A 437 12.91 27.17 -22.53
N PRO A 438 13.32 27.94 -23.57
CA PRO A 438 14.36 28.94 -23.39
C PRO A 438 13.78 30.17 -22.67
N ALA A 439 14.47 30.68 -21.67
CA ALA A 439 14.08 31.91 -20.98
C ALA A 439 15.30 32.77 -20.65
N CYS A 440 15.14 34.10 -20.70
CA CYS A 440 16.17 35.02 -20.23
C CYS A 440 16.23 35.04 -18.70
N ASP A 441 17.37 35.48 -18.15
CA ASP A 441 17.58 35.56 -16.69
C ASP A 441 16.47 36.34 -15.98
N THR A 442 15.95 37.41 -16.57
CA THR A 442 14.87 38.20 -15.99
C THR A 442 13.57 37.38 -15.86
N CYS A 443 13.16 36.67 -16.91
CA CYS A 443 11.95 35.87 -16.87
C CYS A 443 12.11 34.62 -15.98
N ASN A 444 13.25 33.94 -16.10
CA ASN A 444 13.53 32.72 -15.36
C ASN A 444 13.78 33.00 -13.87
N SER A 445 14.83 33.77 -13.57
CA SER A 445 15.33 33.94 -12.20
C SER A 445 14.61 35.05 -11.43
N SER A 446 14.26 36.16 -12.08
CA SER A 446 13.69 37.34 -11.39
C SER A 446 12.16 37.28 -11.29
N LEU A 447 11.46 36.86 -12.35
CA LEU A 447 9.99 36.85 -12.38
C LEU A 447 9.39 35.51 -11.94
N LYS A 448 9.86 34.39 -12.49
CA LYS A 448 9.28 33.06 -12.19
C LYS A 448 9.86 32.41 -10.93
N GLY A 449 11.18 32.32 -10.85
CA GLY A 449 11.88 31.67 -9.74
C GLY A 449 11.39 30.24 -9.47
N LYS A 450 10.87 30.00 -8.25
CA LYS A 450 10.38 28.67 -7.81
C LYS A 450 8.88 28.45 -8.03
N LEU A 451 8.19 29.39 -8.66
CA LEU A 451 6.75 29.37 -8.91
C LEU A 451 6.46 28.84 -10.33
N SER A 452 5.20 28.48 -10.61
CA SER A 452 4.77 28.14 -11.97
C SER A 452 4.58 29.41 -12.80
N GLY A 453 4.62 29.27 -14.13
CA GLY A 453 4.41 30.41 -15.03
C GLY A 453 3.06 31.08 -14.80
N GLY A 454 1.99 30.30 -14.66
CA GLY A 454 0.65 30.80 -14.38
C GLY A 454 0.55 31.54 -13.05
N ALA A 455 1.21 31.03 -12.00
CA ALA A 455 1.19 31.66 -10.67
C ALA A 455 1.79 33.08 -10.64
N VAL A 456 2.68 33.40 -11.57
CA VAL A 456 3.30 34.73 -11.69
C VAL A 456 2.80 35.51 -12.91
N GLY A 457 1.72 35.05 -13.55
CA GLY A 457 1.14 35.71 -14.73
C GLY A 457 2.01 35.65 -15.98
N LEU A 458 3.02 34.77 -16.03
CA LEU A 458 3.83 34.56 -17.22
C LEU A 458 3.09 33.66 -18.21
N ARG A 459 3.06 34.11 -19.46
CA ARG A 459 2.49 33.41 -20.60
C ARG A 459 3.55 33.15 -21.66
N ILE A 460 3.27 32.22 -22.57
CA ILE A 460 4.13 32.05 -23.74
C ILE A 460 3.86 33.22 -24.69
N HIS A 461 4.93 33.93 -25.05
CA HIS A 461 4.84 35.08 -25.93
C HIS A 461 4.49 34.65 -27.36
N ASP A 462 3.62 35.41 -28.05
CA ASP A 462 3.19 35.10 -29.41
C ASP A 462 4.37 34.89 -30.36
N ALA A 463 5.33 35.82 -30.37
CA ALA A 463 6.53 35.70 -31.19
C ALA A 463 7.34 34.41 -30.94
N ALA A 464 7.44 33.96 -29.69
CA ALA A 464 8.16 32.74 -29.34
C ALA A 464 7.39 31.47 -29.74
N TYR A 465 6.05 31.50 -29.58
CA TYR A 465 5.17 30.43 -30.06
C TYR A 465 5.19 30.32 -31.59
N GLU A 466 5.17 31.45 -32.30
CA GLU A 466 5.25 31.48 -33.75
C GLU A 466 6.62 31.04 -34.26
N ALA A 467 7.71 31.38 -33.56
CA ALA A 467 9.04 30.86 -33.87
C ALA A 467 9.10 29.33 -33.73
N TYR A 468 8.56 28.78 -32.63
CA TYR A 468 8.47 27.33 -32.43
C TYR A 468 7.58 26.65 -33.48
N SER A 469 6.44 27.25 -33.81
CA SER A 469 5.54 26.76 -34.86
C SER A 469 6.17 26.84 -36.25
N GLY A 470 6.93 27.90 -36.53
CA GLY A 470 7.71 28.09 -37.75
C GLY A 470 8.81 27.05 -37.89
N TYR A 471 9.57 26.80 -36.82
CA TYR A 471 10.57 25.73 -36.76
C TYR A 471 9.96 24.35 -37.03
N LEU A 472 8.81 24.04 -36.43
CA LEU A 472 8.14 22.76 -36.70
C LEU A 472 7.70 22.67 -38.17
N ARG A 473 7.15 23.74 -38.75
CA ARG A 473 6.75 23.78 -40.17
C ARG A 473 7.96 23.63 -41.10
N SER A 474 9.09 24.25 -40.79
CA SER A 474 10.27 24.25 -41.65
C SER A 474 11.04 22.93 -41.58
N LYS A 475 11.24 22.38 -40.37
CA LYS A 475 12.04 21.16 -40.13
C LYS A 475 11.30 19.86 -40.45
N PHE A 476 9.96 19.89 -40.42
CA PHE A 476 9.10 18.71 -40.59
C PHE A 476 8.18 18.82 -41.82
N LYS A 477 8.66 19.44 -42.92
CA LYS A 477 7.91 19.56 -44.18
C LYS A 477 7.51 18.21 -44.79
N THR A 478 8.38 17.21 -44.71
CA THR A 478 8.23 15.90 -45.37
C THR A 478 7.85 14.76 -44.42
N ASN A 479 8.08 14.92 -43.11
CA ASN A 479 7.80 13.91 -42.08
C ASN A 479 7.09 14.57 -40.90
N PRO A 480 6.06 13.96 -40.29
CA PRO A 480 5.34 14.59 -39.19
C PRO A 480 6.22 14.81 -37.95
N PRO A 481 6.01 15.92 -37.19
CA PRO A 481 6.75 16.19 -35.97
C PRO A 481 6.48 15.13 -34.90
N HIS A 482 7.46 14.94 -34.01
CA HIS A 482 7.36 13.97 -32.93
C HIS A 482 6.14 14.26 -32.02
N ILE A 483 5.50 13.20 -31.49
CA ILE A 483 4.41 13.32 -30.51
C ILE A 483 4.69 14.31 -29.36
N TYR A 484 5.91 14.38 -28.80
CA TYR A 484 6.26 15.35 -27.76
C TYR A 484 6.35 16.79 -28.28
N GLN A 485 6.76 17.01 -29.53
CA GLN A 485 6.72 18.33 -30.15
C GLN A 485 5.28 18.79 -30.39
N ARG A 486 4.38 17.86 -30.76
CA ARG A 486 2.94 18.11 -30.89
C ARG A 486 2.28 18.43 -29.55
N ILE A 487 2.55 17.62 -28.52
CA ILE A 487 2.07 17.84 -27.15
C ILE A 487 2.58 19.20 -26.65
N LYS A 488 3.89 19.48 -26.78
CA LYS A 488 4.47 20.76 -26.38
C LYS A 488 3.84 21.93 -27.14
N LYS A 489 3.63 21.82 -28.46
CA LYS A 489 2.94 22.85 -29.25
C LYS A 489 1.53 23.15 -28.70
N GLY A 490 0.75 22.10 -28.43
CA GLY A 490 -0.60 22.24 -27.86
C GLY A 490 -0.58 22.95 -26.51
N ILE A 491 0.33 22.56 -25.62
CA ILE A 491 0.51 23.19 -24.32
C ILE A 491 0.93 24.66 -24.46
N LEU A 492 1.94 24.96 -25.29
CA LEU A 492 2.39 26.33 -25.51
C LEU A 492 1.28 27.22 -26.09
N ASN A 493 0.42 26.66 -26.95
CA ASN A 493 -0.73 27.38 -27.51
C ASN A 493 -1.78 27.73 -26.44
N LEU A 494 -2.05 26.82 -25.51
CA LEU A 494 -2.92 27.10 -24.35
C LEU A 494 -2.30 28.18 -23.47
N MET A 495 -1.00 28.06 -23.17
CA MET A 495 -0.28 29.01 -22.33
C MET A 495 -0.07 30.41 -22.96
N ARG A 496 -0.39 30.58 -24.24
CA ARG A 496 -0.42 31.89 -24.91
C ARG A 496 -1.64 32.70 -24.50
N GLN A 497 -2.75 32.02 -24.24
CA GLN A 497 -4.02 32.59 -23.87
C GLN A 497 -4.03 32.79 -22.34
N PRO A 498 -4.13 34.05 -21.85
CA PRO A 498 -3.97 34.34 -20.42
C PRO A 498 -5.01 33.64 -19.53
N ASP A 499 -6.19 33.36 -20.05
CA ASP A 499 -7.29 32.65 -19.39
C ASP A 499 -7.11 31.12 -19.35
N ARG A 500 -6.18 30.55 -20.14
CA ARG A 500 -6.02 29.09 -20.29
C ARG A 500 -4.68 28.53 -19.81
N VAL A 501 -3.85 29.36 -19.18
CA VAL A 501 -2.56 28.91 -18.60
C VAL A 501 -2.77 27.82 -17.56
N TRP A 502 -3.82 27.93 -16.74
CA TRP A 502 -4.20 26.95 -15.72
C TRP A 502 -4.55 25.58 -16.31
N GLU A 503 -5.28 25.55 -17.44
CA GLU A 503 -5.62 24.33 -18.16
C GLU A 503 -4.35 23.58 -18.63
N ALA A 504 -3.34 24.33 -19.11
CA ALA A 504 -2.05 23.76 -19.51
C ALA A 504 -1.26 23.18 -18.33
N GLU A 505 -1.29 23.83 -17.16
CA GLU A 505 -0.65 23.35 -15.93
C GLU A 505 -1.33 22.07 -15.38
N ASP A 506 -2.65 21.96 -15.52
CA ASP A 506 -3.40 20.74 -15.19
C ASP A 506 -3.01 19.56 -16.10
N TYR A 507 -2.89 19.80 -17.41
CA TYR A 507 -2.37 18.77 -18.34
C TYR A 507 -0.95 18.33 -17.99
N PHE A 508 -0.06 19.25 -17.62
CA PHE A 508 1.28 18.88 -17.13
C PHE A 508 1.22 18.03 -15.87
N THR A 509 0.32 18.34 -14.93
CA THR A 509 0.13 17.56 -13.71
C THR A 509 -0.38 16.15 -14.01
N LEU A 510 -1.33 16.01 -14.94
CA LEU A 510 -1.83 14.72 -15.42
C LEU A 510 -0.71 13.87 -16.07
N ILE A 511 0.09 14.49 -16.95
CA ILE A 511 1.25 13.84 -17.59
C ILE A 511 2.26 13.38 -16.53
N SER A 512 2.58 14.24 -15.54
CA SER A 512 3.49 13.92 -14.43
C SER A 512 3.00 12.69 -13.63
N ASN A 513 1.72 12.65 -13.30
CA ASN A 513 1.11 11.53 -12.56
C ASN A 513 1.15 10.22 -13.36
N GLN A 514 0.84 10.26 -14.65
CA GLN A 514 0.87 9.09 -15.53
C GLN A 514 2.29 8.53 -15.71
N LEU A 515 3.29 9.41 -15.83
CA LEU A 515 4.71 9.05 -15.85
C LEU A 515 5.14 8.41 -14.51
N ALA A 516 4.70 8.96 -13.37
CA ALA A 516 4.98 8.42 -12.04
C ALA A 516 4.37 7.03 -11.81
N GLU A 517 3.12 6.82 -12.24
CA GLU A 517 2.45 5.52 -12.18
C GLU A 517 3.17 4.45 -13.00
N THR A 518 3.67 4.84 -14.16
CA THR A 518 4.40 3.93 -15.06
C THR A 518 5.80 3.60 -14.52
N VAL A 519 6.54 4.55 -13.93
CA VAL A 519 7.81 4.25 -13.24
C VAL A 519 7.60 3.34 -12.02
N GLN A 520 6.47 3.47 -11.32
CA GLN A 520 6.12 2.55 -10.24
C GLN A 520 5.85 1.13 -10.77
N SER A 521 5.27 1.01 -11.97
CA SER A 521 5.09 -0.28 -12.66
C SER A 521 6.42 -0.95 -13.05
N GLN A 522 7.53 -0.22 -13.18
CA GLN A 522 8.86 -0.77 -13.52
C GLN A 522 9.61 -1.39 -12.34
N ARG A 523 9.33 -0.94 -11.10
CA ARG A 523 10.03 -1.44 -9.90
C ARG A 523 9.57 -2.84 -9.46
N THR A 524 8.41 -3.26 -9.94
CA THR A 524 7.70 -4.47 -9.50
C THR A 524 8.01 -5.75 -10.31
N PRO A 525 8.23 -5.70 -11.64
CA PRO A 525 8.54 -6.85 -12.51
C PRO A 525 9.71 -7.72 -12.04
N LEU A 526 10.84 -7.10 -11.67
CA LEU A 526 12.03 -7.83 -11.23
C LEU A 526 11.79 -8.57 -9.90
N PRO A 527 11.28 -7.92 -8.84
CA PRO A 527 10.88 -8.63 -7.64
C PRO A 527 9.84 -9.73 -7.89
N LEU A 528 8.88 -9.51 -8.78
CA LEU A 528 7.87 -10.50 -9.11
C LEU A 528 8.48 -11.76 -9.74
N ALA A 529 9.31 -11.59 -10.78
CA ALA A 529 9.96 -12.69 -11.47
C ALA A 529 10.81 -13.53 -10.51
N ARG A 530 11.57 -12.87 -9.63
CA ARG A 530 12.41 -13.52 -8.62
C ARG A 530 11.59 -14.22 -7.53
N TYR A 531 10.44 -13.66 -7.18
CA TYR A 531 9.51 -14.29 -6.24
C TYR A 531 8.90 -15.57 -6.84
N ILE A 532 8.38 -15.50 -8.07
CA ILE A 532 7.84 -16.67 -8.77
C ILE A 532 8.94 -17.71 -9.01
N GLY A 533 10.13 -17.29 -9.44
CA GLY A 533 11.28 -18.19 -9.58
C GLY A 533 11.65 -18.89 -8.28
N GLY A 534 11.64 -18.17 -7.15
CA GLY A 534 11.85 -18.76 -5.82
C GLY A 534 10.76 -19.72 -5.38
N LYS A 535 9.54 -19.54 -5.87
CA LYS A 535 8.44 -20.48 -5.64
C LYS A 535 8.54 -21.73 -6.52
N LEU A 536 8.86 -21.56 -7.80
CA LEU A 536 9.08 -22.66 -8.73
C LEU A 536 10.20 -23.59 -8.25
N ARG A 537 11.34 -23.05 -7.79
CA ARG A 537 12.44 -23.86 -7.21
C ARG A 537 12.04 -24.75 -6.02
N LYS A 538 10.89 -24.49 -5.37
CA LYS A 538 10.39 -25.33 -4.26
C LYS A 538 9.47 -26.44 -4.71
N VAL A 539 8.90 -26.34 -5.91
CA VAL A 539 7.92 -27.28 -6.45
C VAL A 539 8.44 -28.03 -7.67
N GLN A 540 9.57 -27.61 -8.26
CA GLN A 540 10.22 -28.25 -9.39
C GLN A 540 11.74 -28.30 -9.18
N VAL A 541 12.41 -29.30 -9.75
CA VAL A 541 13.87 -29.53 -9.58
C VAL A 541 14.71 -28.49 -10.33
N GLN A 542 14.33 -28.17 -11.57
CA GLN A 542 15.09 -27.23 -12.41
C GLN A 542 14.72 -25.78 -12.13
N SER A 543 15.73 -24.92 -12.00
CA SER A 543 15.51 -23.50 -11.76
C SER A 543 15.09 -22.79 -13.06
N PRO A 544 14.00 -22.01 -13.06
CA PRO A 544 13.58 -21.31 -14.27
C PRO A 544 14.57 -20.18 -14.60
N LYS A 545 14.88 -20.02 -15.89
CA LYS A 545 15.60 -18.86 -16.40
C LYS A 545 14.70 -17.63 -16.38
N ILE A 546 15.16 -16.54 -15.77
CA ILE A 546 14.42 -15.27 -15.73
C ILE A 546 14.91 -14.37 -16.86
N GLU A 547 14.01 -13.96 -17.73
CA GLU A 547 14.27 -13.04 -18.82
C GLU A 547 13.36 -11.82 -18.76
N PHE A 548 13.86 -10.69 -19.29
CA PHE A 548 13.08 -9.47 -19.41
C PHE A 548 12.96 -9.09 -20.88
N ARG A 549 11.79 -8.61 -21.27
CA ARG A 549 11.51 -8.15 -22.63
C ARG A 549 11.02 -6.70 -22.61
N SER A 550 11.42 -5.95 -23.63
CA SER A 550 10.96 -4.58 -23.82
C SER A 550 9.56 -4.58 -24.42
N GLY A 551 8.66 -3.75 -23.87
CA GLY A 551 7.33 -3.53 -24.45
C GLY A 551 7.38 -3.09 -25.92
N ARG A 552 8.45 -2.42 -26.35
CA ARG A 552 8.65 -2.06 -27.76
C ARG A 552 8.82 -3.28 -28.68
N HIS A 553 9.40 -4.37 -28.19
CA HIS A 553 9.55 -5.59 -28.98
C HIS A 553 8.22 -6.33 -29.10
N THR A 554 7.43 -6.35 -28.03
CA THR A 554 6.08 -6.93 -28.04
C THR A 554 5.18 -6.23 -29.06
N GLU A 555 5.28 -4.91 -29.18
CA GLU A 555 4.53 -4.12 -30.16
C GLU A 555 4.93 -4.44 -31.61
N ILE A 556 6.23 -4.59 -31.88
CA ILE A 556 6.74 -4.93 -33.23
C ILE A 556 6.31 -6.34 -33.62
N TRP A 557 6.44 -7.31 -32.72
CA TRP A 557 5.93 -8.67 -32.96
C TRP A 557 4.42 -8.67 -33.17
N ARG A 558 3.64 -7.95 -32.36
CA ARG A 558 2.18 -7.88 -32.47
C ARG A 558 1.74 -7.35 -33.84
N ARG A 559 2.33 -6.26 -34.32
CA ARG A 559 2.02 -5.71 -35.66
C ARG A 559 2.41 -6.66 -36.80
N ALA A 560 3.48 -7.42 -36.63
CA ALA A 560 3.90 -8.39 -37.63
C ALA A 560 2.99 -9.63 -37.68
N LEU A 561 2.52 -10.08 -36.51
CA LEU A 561 1.75 -11.32 -36.33
C LEU A 561 0.24 -11.13 -36.51
N TYR A 562 -0.30 -10.07 -35.93
CA TYR A 562 -1.74 -9.83 -35.80
C TYR A 562 -2.06 -8.39 -36.25
N PRO A 563 -1.85 -8.05 -37.53
CA PRO A 563 -2.05 -6.69 -38.03
C PRO A 563 -3.50 -6.20 -37.91
N GLU A 564 -4.46 -7.12 -37.95
CA GLU A 564 -5.90 -6.84 -37.81
C GLU A 564 -6.30 -6.48 -36.36
N PHE A 565 -5.45 -6.77 -35.37
CA PHE A 565 -5.73 -6.44 -33.98
C PHE A 565 -5.29 -5.00 -33.66
N ASP A 566 -6.27 -4.11 -33.54
CA ASP A 566 -6.04 -2.73 -33.09
C ASP A 566 -6.05 -2.63 -31.56
N LYS A 567 -4.86 -2.45 -30.99
CA LYS A 567 -4.64 -2.29 -29.55
C LYS A 567 -5.25 -1.00 -28.99
N LEU A 568 -5.27 0.09 -29.77
CA LEU A 568 -5.82 1.38 -29.31
C LEU A 568 -7.32 1.26 -29.20
N ARG A 569 -7.97 0.74 -30.25
CA ARG A 569 -9.39 0.45 -30.25
C ARG A 569 -9.81 -0.50 -29.14
N ASP A 570 -9.09 -1.62 -28.95
CA ASP A 570 -9.33 -2.55 -27.81
C ASP A 570 -9.26 -1.81 -26.47
N SER A 571 -8.31 -0.88 -26.30
CA SER A 571 -8.18 -0.13 -25.05
C SER A 571 -9.28 0.92 -24.85
N GLU A 572 -9.70 1.61 -25.92
CA GLU A 572 -10.75 2.63 -25.91
C GLU A 572 -12.14 2.03 -25.64
N GLU A 573 -12.40 0.84 -26.19
CA GLU A 573 -13.63 0.06 -25.95
C GLU A 573 -13.61 -0.66 -24.58
N GLY A 574 -12.56 -0.47 -23.77
CA GLY A 574 -12.42 -1.10 -22.46
C GLY A 574 -12.06 -2.59 -22.50
N GLY A 575 -11.63 -3.07 -23.67
CA GLY A 575 -11.09 -4.40 -23.90
C GLY A 575 -9.83 -4.69 -23.09
N LEU A 576 -9.68 -5.97 -22.74
CA LEU A 576 -8.61 -6.49 -21.89
C LEU A 576 -7.77 -7.55 -22.59
N LEU A 577 -8.02 -7.77 -23.87
CA LEU A 577 -7.38 -8.81 -24.64
C LEU A 577 -5.91 -8.48 -24.90
N ASN A 578 -5.59 -7.20 -25.13
CA ASN A 578 -4.24 -6.72 -25.41
C ASN A 578 -3.18 -7.18 -24.40
N TYR A 579 -3.48 -7.21 -23.10
CA TYR A 579 -2.55 -7.63 -22.04
C TYR A 579 -2.23 -9.14 -22.14
N ALA A 580 -3.26 -9.97 -22.30
CA ALA A 580 -3.08 -11.41 -22.46
C ALA A 580 -2.36 -11.76 -23.77
N LEU A 581 -2.68 -11.04 -24.85
CA LEU A 581 -2.01 -11.19 -26.14
C LEU A 581 -0.53 -10.79 -26.08
N ALA A 582 -0.20 -9.68 -25.40
CA ALA A 582 1.18 -9.26 -25.18
C ALA A 582 1.98 -10.32 -24.40
N ALA A 583 1.39 -10.87 -23.32
CA ALA A 583 1.99 -11.98 -22.59
C ALA A 583 2.18 -13.22 -23.47
N LEU A 584 1.20 -13.59 -24.31
CA LEU A 584 1.30 -14.72 -25.22
C LEU A 584 2.45 -14.57 -26.23
N ILE A 585 2.57 -13.39 -26.82
CA ILE A 585 3.66 -13.06 -27.75
C ILE A 585 5.01 -13.16 -27.04
N MET A 586 5.12 -12.64 -25.80
CA MET A 586 6.35 -12.73 -25.01
C MET A 586 6.75 -14.15 -24.60
N ALA A 587 5.76 -15.02 -24.38
CA ALA A 587 6.01 -16.42 -24.04
C ALA A 587 6.46 -17.25 -25.25
N SER A 588 6.23 -16.75 -26.46
CA SER A 588 6.61 -17.40 -27.72
C SER A 588 8.10 -17.19 -28.02
N ASP A 589 8.79 -18.22 -28.48
CA ASP A 589 10.21 -18.17 -28.86
C ASP A 589 10.37 -17.55 -30.27
N LEU A 590 10.18 -16.23 -30.33
CA LEU A 590 10.16 -15.48 -31.58
C LEU A 590 11.55 -14.93 -31.94
N PRO A 591 11.86 -14.81 -33.25
CA PRO A 591 13.09 -14.18 -33.73
C PRO A 591 13.32 -12.80 -33.11
N SER A 592 14.56 -12.54 -32.69
CA SER A 592 14.95 -11.33 -31.98
C SER A 592 14.73 -10.06 -32.82
N VAL A 593 13.93 -9.13 -32.29
CA VAL A 593 13.77 -7.79 -32.87
C VAL A 593 15.08 -7.01 -32.84
N SER A 594 15.95 -7.25 -31.84
CA SER A 594 17.26 -6.58 -31.75
C SER A 594 18.17 -6.97 -32.92
N ALA A 595 18.16 -8.24 -33.33
CA ALA A 595 18.96 -8.71 -34.45
C ALA A 595 18.48 -8.11 -35.78
N LEU A 596 17.16 -7.98 -35.97
CA LEU A 596 16.57 -7.30 -37.12
C LEU A 596 16.94 -5.80 -37.16
N LYS A 597 16.88 -5.14 -36.01
CA LYS A 597 17.26 -3.72 -35.87
C LYS A 597 18.74 -3.49 -36.18
N ALA A 598 19.62 -4.40 -35.77
CA ALA A 598 21.06 -4.33 -36.06
C ALA A 598 21.38 -4.39 -37.56
N ARG A 599 20.45 -4.87 -38.39
CA ARG A 599 20.56 -4.89 -39.86
C ARG A 599 19.85 -3.72 -40.53
N HIS A 600 19.59 -2.64 -39.79
CA HIS A 600 18.96 -1.39 -40.27
C HIS A 600 17.56 -1.54 -40.88
N LEU A 601 16.80 -2.58 -40.52
CA LEU A 601 15.42 -2.76 -40.96
C LEU A 601 15.24 -2.70 -42.50
N ARG A 602 16.25 -3.12 -43.28
CA ARG A 602 16.12 -3.18 -44.74
C ARG A 602 14.89 -4.03 -45.10
N LEU A 603 14.16 -3.63 -46.13
CA LEU A 603 12.88 -4.25 -46.50
C LEU A 603 13.02 -5.78 -46.69
N LYS A 604 14.13 -6.24 -47.27
CA LYS A 604 14.46 -7.67 -47.42
C LYS A 604 14.61 -8.37 -46.07
N ASP A 605 15.41 -7.80 -45.15
CA ASP A 605 15.62 -8.34 -43.80
C ASP A 605 14.32 -8.32 -42.97
N TRP A 606 13.47 -7.31 -43.15
CA TRP A 606 12.15 -7.23 -42.52
C TRP A 606 11.21 -8.33 -43.02
N ASN A 607 11.13 -8.55 -44.33
CA ASN A 607 10.28 -9.58 -44.92
C ASN A 607 10.74 -10.98 -44.51
N GLU A 608 12.05 -11.25 -44.52
CA GLU A 608 12.63 -12.51 -44.06
C GLU A 608 12.37 -12.74 -42.56
N TRP A 609 12.61 -11.72 -41.73
CA TRP A 609 12.30 -11.79 -40.31
C TRP A 609 10.81 -12.00 -40.04
N LYS A 610 9.93 -11.30 -40.77
CA LYS A 610 8.48 -11.44 -40.65
C LYS A 610 8.04 -12.85 -41.03
N ALA A 611 8.57 -13.42 -42.10
CA ALA A 611 8.31 -14.82 -42.48
C ALA A 611 8.73 -15.81 -41.38
N ASN A 612 9.92 -15.60 -40.79
CA ASN A 612 10.42 -16.42 -39.68
C ASN A 612 9.60 -16.26 -38.39
N VAL A 613 9.05 -15.08 -38.14
CA VAL A 613 8.17 -14.81 -37.01
C VAL A 613 6.81 -15.48 -37.21
N LEU A 614 6.23 -15.39 -38.41
CA LEU A 614 4.93 -15.99 -38.77
C LEU A 614 4.96 -17.52 -38.73
N THR A 615 6.08 -18.15 -39.11
CA THR A 615 6.21 -19.62 -39.08
C THR A 615 6.26 -20.18 -37.65
N ARG A 616 6.79 -19.41 -36.69
CA ARG A 616 6.97 -19.84 -35.30
C ARG A 616 5.82 -19.47 -34.39
N ALA A 617 5.15 -18.35 -34.65
CA ALA A 617 4.10 -17.85 -33.76
C ALA A 617 2.82 -18.70 -33.76
N PRO A 618 2.01 -18.58 -32.69
CA PRO A 618 0.66 -19.13 -32.70
C PRO A 618 -0.14 -18.58 -33.89
N ARG A 619 -0.76 -19.47 -34.68
CA ARG A 619 -1.52 -19.06 -35.86
C ARG A 619 -2.74 -18.24 -35.46
N ALA A 620 -2.98 -17.15 -36.18
CA ALA A 620 -4.22 -16.39 -36.07
C ALA A 620 -5.41 -17.22 -36.55
N ALA A 621 -6.53 -17.14 -35.86
CA ALA A 621 -7.82 -17.62 -36.32
C ALA A 621 -8.48 -16.57 -37.24
N SER A 622 -9.69 -16.85 -37.73
CA SER A 622 -10.50 -15.91 -38.51
C SER A 622 -10.76 -14.58 -37.79
N SER A 623 -10.67 -14.56 -36.46
CA SER A 623 -10.79 -13.36 -35.63
C SER A 623 -9.53 -12.48 -35.59
N GLY A 624 -8.48 -12.78 -36.36
CA GLY A 624 -7.24 -11.99 -36.41
C GLY A 624 -6.28 -12.21 -35.22
N ILE A 625 -6.63 -13.10 -34.28
CA ILE A 625 -5.85 -13.45 -33.09
C ILE A 625 -5.83 -14.98 -32.90
N PRO A 626 -4.87 -15.54 -32.14
CA PRO A 626 -4.84 -16.97 -31.87
C PRO A 626 -6.04 -17.46 -31.07
N HIS A 627 -6.57 -18.62 -31.45
CA HIS A 627 -7.59 -19.30 -30.65
C HIS A 627 -6.93 -20.31 -29.71
N ILE A 628 -7.13 -20.15 -28.41
CA ILE A 628 -6.50 -20.98 -27.38
C ILE A 628 -7.45 -22.11 -26.99
N LYS A 629 -6.95 -23.34 -26.86
CA LYS A 629 -7.77 -24.41 -26.29
C LYS A 629 -7.95 -24.14 -24.79
N LEU A 630 -9.19 -24.05 -24.32
CA LEU A 630 -9.45 -23.88 -22.89
C LEU A 630 -8.89 -25.09 -22.13
N PRO A 631 -7.90 -24.89 -21.24
CA PRO A 631 -7.20 -26.00 -20.59
C PRO A 631 -8.02 -26.63 -19.44
N PHE A 632 -9.06 -25.92 -18.98
CA PHE A 632 -9.95 -26.34 -17.91
C PHE A 632 -11.28 -25.60 -18.03
N THR A 633 -12.32 -26.09 -17.36
CA THR A 633 -13.59 -25.36 -17.23
C THR A 633 -13.39 -24.07 -16.43
N PRO A 634 -13.68 -22.89 -17.01
CA PRO A 634 -13.61 -21.62 -16.31
C PRO A 634 -14.61 -21.57 -15.15
N VAL A 635 -14.28 -20.81 -14.12
CA VAL A 635 -15.16 -20.56 -12.97
C VAL A 635 -16.03 -19.34 -13.28
N PRO A 636 -17.35 -19.48 -13.52
CA PRO A 636 -18.21 -18.36 -13.87
C PRO A 636 -18.13 -17.21 -12.86
N GLY A 637 -17.99 -15.96 -13.32
CA GLY A 637 -17.91 -14.78 -12.45
C GLY A 637 -16.58 -14.60 -11.70
N PHE A 638 -15.59 -15.47 -11.92
CA PHE A 638 -14.19 -15.29 -11.54
C PHE A 638 -13.25 -15.34 -12.75
N GLU A 639 -13.48 -16.30 -13.65
CA GLU A 639 -12.79 -16.51 -14.93
C GLU A 639 -13.82 -16.32 -16.05
N GLU A 640 -13.75 -15.21 -16.77
CA GLU A 640 -14.65 -14.89 -17.88
C GLU A 640 -13.95 -15.13 -19.21
N ILE A 641 -14.58 -15.87 -20.12
CA ILE A 641 -14.04 -16.12 -21.47
C ILE A 641 -14.28 -14.88 -22.34
N ILE A 642 -13.25 -14.47 -23.08
CA ILE A 642 -13.33 -13.43 -24.13
C ILE A 642 -12.90 -14.02 -25.49
N PRO A 643 -13.08 -13.31 -26.61
CA PRO A 643 -12.78 -13.83 -27.96
C PRO A 643 -11.39 -14.46 -28.06
N GLY A 644 -11.28 -15.59 -28.75
CA GLY A 644 -10.04 -16.38 -28.85
C GLY A 644 -9.80 -17.30 -27.65
N ASN A 645 -10.79 -17.50 -26.77
CA ASN A 645 -10.71 -18.29 -25.53
C ASN A 645 -9.67 -17.79 -24.51
N TYR A 646 -9.43 -16.48 -24.51
CA TYR A 646 -8.65 -15.84 -23.46
C TYR A 646 -9.51 -15.69 -22.21
N LEU A 647 -8.87 -15.61 -21.04
CA LEU A 647 -9.58 -15.49 -19.76
C LEU A 647 -9.35 -14.13 -19.09
N ILE A 648 -10.41 -13.49 -18.62
CA ILE A 648 -10.32 -12.39 -17.67
C ILE A 648 -10.42 -12.95 -16.25
N LEU A 649 -9.49 -12.58 -15.39
CA LEU A 649 -9.35 -13.06 -14.03
C LEU A 649 -9.43 -11.88 -13.05
N ASP A 650 -10.30 -11.90 -12.05
CA ASP A 650 -10.37 -10.78 -11.09
C ASP A 650 -9.70 -11.11 -9.73
N LEU A 651 -8.48 -10.62 -9.53
CA LEU A 651 -7.73 -10.81 -8.29
C LEU A 651 -8.19 -9.88 -7.14
N ALA A 652 -8.99 -8.84 -7.41
CA ALA A 652 -9.55 -7.96 -6.39
C ALA A 652 -10.69 -8.65 -5.62
N LEU A 653 -11.44 -9.52 -6.31
CA LEU A 653 -12.53 -10.33 -5.75
C LEU A 653 -12.06 -11.56 -4.94
N PHE A 654 -10.75 -11.73 -4.83
CA PHE A 654 -10.10 -12.96 -4.36
C PHE A 654 -9.69 -12.88 -2.88
N ASN A 655 -10.05 -13.86 -2.05
CA ASN A 655 -9.77 -13.88 -0.60
C ASN A 655 -9.24 -15.25 -0.08
N TRP A 656 -8.33 -15.92 -0.80
CA TRP A 656 -7.87 -17.28 -0.41
C TRP A 656 -6.80 -17.34 0.69
N ASN A 657 -6.15 -16.23 1.03
CA ASN A 657 -5.04 -16.27 1.97
C ASN A 657 -5.51 -16.06 3.41
N CYS A 658 -5.05 -16.89 4.36
CA CYS A 658 -5.28 -16.71 5.80
C CYS A 658 -4.80 -15.33 6.32
N LYS A 659 -3.90 -14.67 5.58
CA LYS A 659 -3.41 -13.30 5.86
C LYS A 659 -4.26 -12.17 5.25
N ASP A 660 -5.20 -12.52 4.37
CA ASP A 660 -6.12 -11.64 3.62
C ASP A 660 -7.56 -11.69 4.18
N ARG A 661 -7.87 -12.71 5.00
CA ARG A 661 -8.92 -12.60 6.01
C ARG A 661 -8.58 -11.37 6.81
N GLY A 662 -9.41 -10.33 6.70
CA GLY A 662 -9.18 -9.06 7.35
C GLY A 662 -8.67 -9.33 8.75
N THR A 663 -7.59 -8.66 9.17
CA THR A 663 -7.38 -8.59 10.62
C THR A 663 -8.71 -8.10 11.14
N HIS A 664 -9.37 -8.96 11.92
CA HIS A 664 -10.59 -8.66 12.64
C HIS A 664 -10.56 -7.17 12.92
N LYS A 665 -11.56 -6.41 12.46
CA LYS A 665 -11.75 -5.08 13.01
C LYS A 665 -11.92 -5.32 14.50
N GLN A 666 -10.82 -5.28 15.25
CA GLN A 666 -10.77 -5.47 16.68
C GLN A 666 -11.31 -4.19 17.27
N ASN A 667 -12.59 -3.92 16.97
CA ASN A 667 -13.38 -2.86 17.51
C ASN A 667 -13.90 -3.46 18.81
N PRO A 668 -13.32 -3.09 19.96
CA PRO A 668 -13.72 -3.67 21.22
C PRO A 668 -15.13 -3.17 21.53
N PHE A 669 -16.02 -4.10 21.83
CA PHE A 669 -17.32 -3.80 22.42
C PHE A 669 -17.28 -4.20 23.90
N GLY A 670 -17.95 -3.41 24.74
CA GLY A 670 -18.41 -3.87 26.04
C GLY A 670 -19.67 -4.73 25.88
N TRP A 671 -20.16 -5.31 26.97
CA TRP A 671 -21.40 -6.09 26.97
C TRP A 671 -22.42 -5.45 27.93
N CYS A 672 -23.68 -5.38 27.52
CA CYS A 672 -24.79 -5.03 28.40
C CYS A 672 -25.48 -6.32 28.81
N GLY A 673 -25.32 -6.72 30.08
CA GLY A 673 -25.89 -7.97 30.63
C GLY A 673 -27.41 -8.04 30.52
N PRO A 674 -28.16 -7.04 31.04
CA PRO A 674 -29.63 -7.05 31.01
C PRO A 674 -30.23 -7.13 29.59
N MET A 675 -29.58 -6.49 28.61
CA MET A 675 -30.05 -6.48 27.21
C MET A 675 -29.33 -7.54 26.35
N ASN A 676 -28.48 -8.37 26.97
CA ASN A 676 -27.61 -9.37 26.34
C ASN A 676 -27.02 -8.98 24.96
N CYS A 677 -26.50 -7.75 24.83
CA CYS A 677 -26.01 -7.25 23.55
C CYS A 677 -24.71 -6.42 23.67
N PRO A 678 -23.95 -6.28 22.58
CA PRO A 678 -22.76 -5.44 22.55
C PRO A 678 -23.11 -3.99 22.82
N SER A 679 -22.23 -3.32 23.54
CA SER A 679 -22.35 -1.89 23.83
C SER A 679 -21.03 -1.17 23.60
N LYS A 680 -21.11 0.10 23.22
CA LYS A 680 -19.93 0.95 23.06
C LYS A 680 -20.24 2.36 23.53
N ARG A 681 -19.26 2.98 24.19
CA ARG A 681 -19.32 4.41 24.50
C ARG A 681 -19.17 5.21 23.20
N LYS A 682 -20.10 6.12 22.95
CA LYS A 682 -20.05 7.13 21.89
C LYS A 682 -20.03 8.51 22.52
N ASN A 683 -19.43 9.49 21.84
CA ASN A 683 -19.48 10.88 22.29
C ASN A 683 -20.95 11.34 22.24
N ALA A 684 -21.41 12.01 23.30
CA ALA A 684 -22.78 12.54 23.33
C ALA A 684 -23.05 13.56 22.22
N ALA A 685 -22.04 14.31 21.77
CA ALA A 685 -22.14 15.22 20.63
C ALA A 685 -22.49 14.49 19.31
N GLU A 686 -22.06 13.22 19.15
CA GLU A 686 -22.44 12.42 17.98
C GLU A 686 -23.96 12.13 18.00
N LEU A 687 -24.53 11.87 19.18
CA LEU A 687 -25.95 11.59 19.33
C LEU A 687 -26.79 12.86 19.13
N VAL A 688 -26.33 14.01 19.63
CA VAL A 688 -26.94 15.31 19.34
C VAL A 688 -27.00 15.53 17.83
N ALA A 689 -25.88 15.34 17.12
CA ALA A 689 -25.85 15.50 15.67
C ALA A 689 -26.72 14.47 14.92
N GLU A 690 -26.89 13.25 15.44
CA GLU A 690 -27.83 12.26 14.89
C GLU A 690 -29.29 12.72 15.05
N PHE A 691 -29.68 13.25 16.22
CA PHE A 691 -31.03 13.77 16.44
C PHE A 691 -31.32 15.05 15.64
N SER A 692 -30.39 16.00 15.57
CA SER A 692 -30.56 17.25 14.81
C SER A 692 -30.82 17.03 13.31
N ARG A 693 -30.39 15.89 12.75
CA ARG A 693 -30.63 15.57 11.33
C ARG A 693 -32.04 15.08 11.05
N ILE A 694 -32.79 14.63 12.05
CA ILE A 694 -34.12 14.02 11.85
C ILE A 694 -35.10 15.05 11.29
N ASP A 695 -35.08 16.27 11.84
CA ASP A 695 -36.05 17.30 11.46
C ASP A 695 -35.75 17.94 10.10
N ASN A 696 -34.51 17.82 9.62
CA ASN A 696 -34.08 18.30 8.29
C ASN A 696 -34.54 17.39 7.14
N ILE A 697 -35.22 16.28 7.43
CA ILE A 697 -35.74 15.36 6.43
C ILE A 697 -37.13 15.83 5.99
N LEU A 698 -37.36 15.90 4.68
CA LEU A 698 -38.66 16.17 4.06
C LEU A 698 -39.59 14.93 4.13
N GLU A 699 -40.02 14.58 5.34
CA GLU A 699 -40.91 13.45 5.64
C GLU A 699 -41.97 13.85 6.69
N THR A 700 -43.01 13.02 6.86
CA THR A 700 -44.10 13.25 7.83
C THR A 700 -43.62 13.17 9.29
N ALA A 701 -44.36 13.80 10.21
CA ALA A 701 -44.06 13.80 11.63
C ALA A 701 -43.98 12.38 12.22
N ASP A 702 -44.82 11.45 11.75
CA ASP A 702 -44.79 10.04 12.19
C ASP A 702 -43.49 9.33 11.85
N ILE A 703 -42.97 9.52 10.63
CA ILE A 703 -41.71 8.88 10.22
C ILE A 703 -40.53 9.49 10.99
N LYS A 704 -40.56 10.81 11.24
CA LYS A 704 -39.58 11.50 12.09
C LYS A 704 -39.58 10.93 13.52
N ARG A 705 -40.77 10.70 14.10
CA ARG A 705 -40.92 10.07 15.42
C ARG A 705 -40.39 8.64 15.44
N GLU A 706 -40.71 7.83 14.45
CA GLU A 706 -40.21 6.45 14.36
C GLU A 706 -38.67 6.41 14.29
N LYS A 707 -38.04 7.32 13.53
CA LYS A 707 -36.58 7.47 13.46
C LYS A 707 -35.99 7.88 14.82
N ALA A 708 -36.62 8.81 15.52
CA ALA A 708 -36.21 9.21 16.87
C ALA A 708 -36.30 8.03 17.86
N TYR A 709 -37.40 7.27 17.86
CA TYR A 709 -37.56 6.08 18.70
C TYR A 709 -36.51 5.01 18.41
N LYS A 710 -36.16 4.77 17.14
CA LYS A 710 -35.07 3.84 16.78
C LYS A 710 -33.75 4.26 17.40
N LEU A 711 -33.42 5.56 17.39
CA LEU A 711 -32.18 6.08 18.00
C LEU A 711 -32.20 6.03 19.53
N ILE A 712 -33.33 6.36 20.16
CA ILE A 712 -33.54 6.29 21.61
C ILE A 712 -33.38 4.85 22.11
N ASN A 713 -33.93 3.87 21.41
CA ASN A 713 -33.79 2.45 21.74
C ASN A 713 -32.33 1.96 21.78
N LEU A 714 -31.41 2.64 21.09
CA LEU A 714 -29.98 2.33 21.14
C LEU A 714 -29.29 2.92 22.38
N VAL A 715 -29.95 3.74 23.20
CA VAL A 715 -29.37 4.29 24.44
C VAL A 715 -29.43 3.25 25.54
N ALA A 716 -28.28 2.82 26.07
CA ALA A 716 -28.23 1.74 27.06
C ALA A 716 -28.80 2.14 28.43
N HIS A 717 -28.80 3.43 28.78
CA HIS A 717 -29.23 3.90 30.10
C HIS A 717 -30.76 3.98 30.18
N PRO A 718 -31.42 3.24 31.10
CA PRO A 718 -32.89 3.11 31.12
C PRO A 718 -33.60 4.44 31.43
N ASN A 719 -33.15 5.17 32.44
CA ASN A 719 -33.83 6.41 32.84
C ASN A 719 -33.69 7.51 31.77
N LEU A 720 -32.48 7.71 31.22
CA LEU A 720 -32.26 8.62 30.09
C LEU A 720 -33.13 8.22 28.89
N ARG A 721 -33.24 6.92 28.60
CA ARG A 721 -34.10 6.43 27.51
C ARG A 721 -35.56 6.80 27.76
N ALA A 722 -36.08 6.57 28.96
CA ALA A 722 -37.45 6.92 29.32
C ALA A 722 -37.72 8.42 29.22
N HIS A 723 -36.77 9.26 29.61
CA HIS A 723 -36.90 10.71 29.50
C HIS A 723 -36.88 11.20 28.05
N LEU A 724 -36.01 10.65 27.20
CA LEU A 724 -36.03 10.96 25.78
C LEU A 724 -37.36 10.53 25.14
N PHE A 725 -37.91 9.36 25.50
CA PHE A 725 -39.21 8.92 24.99
C PHE A 725 -40.35 9.88 25.32
N LYS A 726 -40.34 10.48 26.53
CA LYS A 726 -41.34 11.48 26.92
C LYS A 726 -41.25 12.76 26.08
N ALA A 727 -40.04 13.18 25.72
CA ALA A 727 -39.79 14.43 25.02
C ALA A 727 -40.16 14.40 23.52
N VAL A 728 -40.05 13.25 22.85
CA VAL A 728 -40.15 13.17 21.38
C VAL A 728 -41.57 13.02 20.83
N ASN A 729 -42.60 13.11 21.67
CA ASN A 729 -43.98 13.08 21.21
C ASN A 729 -44.45 14.47 20.75
N CYS A 730 -43.82 15.02 19.70
CA CYS A 730 -44.09 16.36 19.16
C CYS A 730 -43.83 16.41 17.63
N GLU A 731 -44.07 17.56 17.01
CA GLU A 731 -43.86 17.78 15.57
C GLU A 731 -42.38 17.87 15.17
N THR A 732 -41.51 18.23 16.11
CA THR A 732 -40.05 18.35 15.91
C THR A 732 -39.29 17.39 16.84
N PRO A 733 -39.46 16.07 16.66
CA PRO A 733 -38.93 15.06 17.58
C PRO A 733 -37.39 15.06 17.63
N GLY A 734 -36.69 15.51 16.59
CA GLY A 734 -35.23 15.66 16.60
C GLY A 734 -34.77 16.75 17.57
N LYS A 735 -35.34 17.95 17.46
CA LYS A 735 -35.05 19.11 18.30
C LYS A 735 -35.41 18.83 19.76
N ALA A 736 -36.60 18.29 20.02
CA ALA A 736 -37.03 17.93 21.37
C ALA A 736 -36.13 16.85 22.00
N ALA A 737 -35.65 15.87 21.22
CA ALA A 737 -34.67 14.90 21.72
C ALA A 737 -33.32 15.54 22.08
N VAL A 738 -32.86 16.54 21.31
CA VAL A 738 -31.62 17.27 21.61
C VAL A 738 -31.76 18.07 22.89
N GLU A 739 -32.86 18.82 23.06
CA GLU A 739 -33.12 19.62 24.25
C GLU A 739 -33.17 18.76 25.51
N ALA A 740 -33.98 17.70 25.50
CA ALA A 740 -34.10 16.75 26.60
C ALA A 740 -32.76 16.03 26.91
N LEU A 741 -31.99 15.67 25.88
CA LEU A 741 -30.67 15.07 26.08
C LEU A 741 -29.69 16.05 26.75
N MET A 742 -29.66 17.30 26.28
CA MET A 742 -28.78 18.34 26.81
C MET A 742 -29.13 18.69 28.25
N GLU A 743 -30.42 18.84 28.55
CA GLU A 743 -30.93 19.09 29.90
C GLU A 743 -30.52 17.95 30.86
N TRP A 744 -30.83 16.70 30.50
CA TRP A 744 -30.44 15.55 31.31
C TRP A 744 -28.94 15.52 31.60
N LEU A 745 -28.11 15.70 30.56
CA LEU A 745 -26.66 15.64 30.69
C LEU A 745 -26.14 16.79 31.58
N ARG A 746 -26.68 18.00 31.45
CA ARG A 746 -26.29 19.15 32.28
C ARG A 746 -26.65 18.94 33.73
N VAL A 747 -27.89 18.51 34.04
CA VAL A 747 -28.32 18.19 35.40
C VAL A 747 -27.47 17.07 35.99
N SER A 748 -27.21 16.03 35.20
CA SER A 748 -26.34 14.92 35.63
C SER A 748 -24.93 15.39 35.97
N VAL A 749 -24.33 16.26 35.13
CA VAL A 749 -22.99 16.81 35.38
C VAL A 749 -23.01 17.73 36.61
N LYS A 750 -23.97 18.67 36.71
CA LYS A 750 -24.08 19.61 37.82
C LYS A 750 -24.20 18.91 39.18
N ASN A 751 -24.98 17.83 39.23
CA ASN A 751 -25.19 17.06 40.48
C ASN A 751 -24.01 16.15 40.83
N THR A 752 -23.23 15.69 39.85
CA THR A 752 -22.12 14.74 40.09
C THR A 752 -20.75 15.39 40.21
N LEU A 753 -20.56 16.57 39.61
CA LEU A 753 -19.27 17.24 39.56
C LEU A 753 -18.73 17.62 40.95
N PRO A 754 -19.52 18.19 41.90
CA PRO A 754 -19.04 18.54 43.24
C PRO A 754 -18.57 17.34 44.06
N HIS A 755 -19.16 16.17 43.80
CA HIS A 755 -18.88 14.92 44.52
C HIS A 755 -17.90 14.01 43.77
N SER A 756 -17.37 14.45 42.63
CA SER A 756 -16.41 13.68 41.84
C SER A 756 -14.99 14.00 42.29
N PRO A 757 -14.25 13.06 42.93
CA PRO A 757 -12.86 13.29 43.32
C PRO A 757 -11.98 13.40 42.08
N MET A 758 -11.79 14.63 41.59
CA MET A 758 -10.85 14.97 40.52
C MET A 758 -9.49 15.25 41.14
N SER A 759 -8.43 14.64 40.62
CA SER A 759 -7.09 14.90 41.15
C SER A 759 -6.52 16.21 40.60
N ASN A 760 -5.45 16.70 41.22
CA ASN A 760 -4.66 17.84 40.71
C ASN A 760 -3.98 17.61 39.35
N HIS A 761 -4.17 16.44 38.74
CA HIS A 761 -3.62 16.11 37.44
C HIS A 761 -4.18 17.06 36.35
N PRO A 762 -3.36 17.57 35.39
CA PRO A 762 -3.82 18.60 34.43
C PRO A 762 -4.97 18.11 33.54
N GLY A 763 -4.96 16.83 33.15
CA GLY A 763 -6.08 16.22 32.41
C GLY A 763 -7.36 16.01 33.24
N ASP A 764 -7.30 16.07 34.57
CA ASP A 764 -8.49 16.10 35.43
C ASP A 764 -8.97 17.54 35.59
N ARG A 765 -8.07 18.52 35.75
CA ARG A 765 -8.41 19.96 35.76
C ARG A 765 -9.07 20.42 34.46
N ALA A 766 -8.51 20.04 33.31
CA ALA A 766 -9.11 20.33 32.01
C ALA A 766 -10.50 19.68 31.86
N ARG A 767 -10.67 18.45 32.37
CA ARG A 767 -11.99 17.81 32.41
C ARG A 767 -12.98 18.57 33.28
N HIS A 768 -12.54 18.98 34.46
CA HIS A 768 -13.36 19.73 35.38
C HIS A 768 -13.82 21.04 34.72
N TYR A 769 -12.90 21.79 34.12
CA TYR A 769 -13.21 23.00 33.37
C TYR A 769 -14.22 22.75 32.23
N ASP A 770 -13.99 21.75 31.38
CA ASP A 770 -14.89 21.39 30.29
C ASP A 770 -16.30 21.01 30.80
N LEU A 771 -16.39 20.28 31.92
CA LEU A 771 -17.65 19.91 32.54
C LEU A 771 -18.36 21.10 33.19
N CYS A 772 -17.64 22.01 33.87
CA CYS A 772 -18.18 23.26 34.40
C CYS A 772 -18.80 24.09 33.27
N LYS A 773 -18.01 24.38 32.23
CA LYS A 773 -18.45 25.16 31.07
C LYS A 773 -19.67 24.54 30.39
N PHE A 774 -19.72 23.21 30.31
CA PHE A 774 -20.88 22.51 29.78
C PHE A 774 -22.12 22.66 30.67
N SER A 775 -21.96 22.54 31.99
CA SER A 775 -23.06 22.71 32.96
C SER A 775 -23.64 24.12 32.97
N GLU A 776 -22.83 25.12 32.60
CA GLU A 776 -23.21 26.53 32.48
C GLU A 776 -23.83 26.89 31.11
N GLY A 777 -24.00 25.91 30.21
CA GLY A 777 -24.66 26.12 28.92
C GLY A 777 -23.77 25.92 27.69
N GLY A 778 -22.49 25.60 27.86
CA GLY A 778 -21.56 25.32 26.77
C GLY A 778 -21.92 24.10 25.91
N ALA A 779 -21.16 23.90 24.83
CA ALA A 779 -21.30 22.75 23.93
C ALA A 779 -20.85 21.44 24.60
N VAL A 780 -21.40 20.30 24.14
CA VAL A 780 -21.08 18.98 24.68
C VAL A 780 -19.59 18.66 24.52
N PRO A 781 -18.84 18.54 25.63
CA PRO A 781 -17.42 18.25 25.54
C PRO A 781 -17.22 16.77 25.19
N SER A 782 -16.12 16.47 24.49
CA SER A 782 -15.83 15.12 23.99
C SER A 782 -15.67 14.04 25.07
N ILE A 783 -15.56 14.49 26.32
CA ILE A 783 -15.43 13.69 27.54
C ILE A 783 -16.76 13.14 28.01
N ILE A 784 -17.90 13.70 27.58
CA ILE A 784 -19.23 13.17 27.89
C ILE A 784 -19.56 12.11 26.85
N GLY A 785 -19.84 10.90 27.33
CA GLY A 785 -20.10 9.78 26.43
C GLY A 785 -21.28 8.97 26.91
N ILE A 786 -22.13 8.59 25.96
CA ILE A 786 -23.32 7.78 26.18
C ILE A 786 -23.02 6.35 25.74
N ARG A 787 -23.43 5.39 26.57
CA ARG A 787 -23.31 3.98 26.23
C ARG A 787 -24.43 3.63 25.24
N ARG A 788 -24.03 3.27 24.02
CA ARG A 788 -24.92 2.82 22.94
C ARG A 788 -24.94 1.30 22.85
N LEU A 789 -26.11 0.74 22.57
CA LEU A 789 -26.34 -0.67 22.27
C LEU A 789 -26.14 -0.91 20.77
N PHE A 790 -25.69 -2.12 20.43
CA PHE A 790 -25.51 -2.57 19.05
C PHE A 790 -26.11 -3.97 18.89
N PRO A 791 -27.45 -4.10 18.94
CA PRO A 791 -28.13 -5.41 18.91
C PRO A 791 -27.81 -6.19 17.62
N ASP A 792 -27.70 -5.49 16.50
CA ASP A 792 -27.30 -6.00 15.18
C ASP A 792 -25.90 -6.67 15.18
N ARG A 793 -25.05 -6.32 16.16
CA ARG A 793 -23.70 -6.84 16.29
C ARG A 793 -23.58 -7.99 17.28
N ALA A 794 -24.62 -8.35 18.03
CA ALA A 794 -24.55 -9.42 19.03
C ALA A 794 -24.00 -10.74 18.46
N GLY A 795 -24.37 -11.06 17.22
CA GLY A 795 -23.89 -12.22 16.50
C GLY A 795 -22.49 -12.10 15.89
N ASN A 796 -21.80 -10.96 15.98
CA ASN A 796 -20.53 -10.71 15.27
C ASN A 796 -19.33 -10.49 16.21
N VAL A 797 -19.58 -10.46 17.53
CA VAL A 797 -18.58 -10.13 18.56
C VAL A 797 -18.23 -11.39 19.36
N ASP A 798 -17.58 -12.36 18.70
CA ASP A 798 -17.33 -13.70 19.26
C ASP A 798 -15.90 -13.90 19.83
N LEU A 799 -14.98 -12.95 19.61
CA LEU A 799 -13.61 -13.05 20.11
C LEU A 799 -13.52 -12.60 21.58
N CYS A 800 -13.68 -13.54 22.51
CA CYS A 800 -13.43 -13.34 23.93
C CYS A 800 -11.93 -13.48 24.23
N ARG A 801 -11.31 -12.46 24.84
CA ARG A 801 -9.92 -12.58 25.31
C ARG A 801 -9.87 -12.65 26.84
N ALA A 802 -9.37 -13.77 27.35
CA ALA A 802 -9.06 -13.92 28.77
C ALA A 802 -7.97 -12.91 29.18
N GLY A 803 -8.17 -12.26 30.33
CA GLY A 803 -7.11 -11.48 30.96
C GLY A 803 -6.05 -12.43 31.49
N GLY A 804 -4.75 -12.15 31.26
CA GLY A 804 -3.67 -13.05 31.68
C GLY A 804 -3.40 -13.11 33.19
N LYS A 805 -4.39 -12.85 34.05
CA LYS A 805 -4.27 -12.93 35.51
C LYS A 805 -5.53 -13.46 36.22
N ASN A 806 -6.72 -13.21 35.68
CA ASN A 806 -7.97 -13.76 36.18
C ASN A 806 -8.71 -14.28 34.94
N ASP A 807 -9.19 -15.52 34.94
CA ASP A 807 -9.86 -16.18 33.80
C ASP A 807 -11.12 -15.47 33.26
N GLY A 808 -11.43 -14.27 33.75
CA GLY A 808 -12.47 -13.40 33.24
C GLY A 808 -12.22 -12.91 31.81
N ILE A 809 -13.27 -12.98 30.98
CA ILE A 809 -13.31 -12.40 29.65
C ILE A 809 -13.23 -10.87 29.78
N THR A 810 -12.09 -10.29 29.36
CA THR A 810 -11.85 -8.85 29.54
C THR A 810 -12.41 -7.98 28.41
N GLN A 811 -12.48 -8.51 27.17
CA GLN A 811 -12.95 -7.80 25.99
C GLN A 811 -13.55 -8.77 24.98
N ARG A 812 -14.60 -8.33 24.27
CA ARG A 812 -15.16 -9.01 23.10
C ARG A 812 -14.85 -8.21 21.82
N TYR A 813 -14.36 -8.87 20.77
CA TYR A 813 -14.02 -8.21 19.50
C TYR A 813 -14.94 -8.64 18.35
N GLN A 814 -15.27 -7.67 17.50
CA GLN A 814 -15.94 -7.95 16.24
C GLN A 814 -14.99 -8.72 15.30
N THR A 815 -15.51 -9.79 14.69
CA THR A 815 -14.80 -10.54 13.64
C THR A 815 -15.36 -10.19 12.27
N ASP A 816 -14.49 -10.08 11.27
CA ASP A 816 -14.90 -9.77 9.89
C ASP A 816 -14.05 -10.58 8.88
N PRO A 817 -14.65 -11.49 8.09
CA PRO A 817 -16.06 -11.90 8.20
C PRO A 817 -16.29 -12.68 9.52
N SER A 818 -17.48 -12.53 10.10
CA SER A 818 -17.86 -13.24 11.32
C SER A 818 -18.08 -14.73 11.10
N ASN A 819 -18.33 -15.12 9.84
CA ASN A 819 -18.49 -16.50 9.38
C ASN A 819 -17.33 -16.88 8.45
N ILE A 820 -16.85 -18.12 8.57
CA ILE A 820 -15.86 -18.73 7.66
C ILE A 820 -16.48 -19.68 6.64
N GLY A 821 -17.75 -20.04 6.85
CA GLY A 821 -18.51 -20.97 6.04
C GLY A 821 -20.00 -20.90 6.38
N TYR A 822 -20.84 -21.48 5.52
CA TYR A 822 -22.20 -21.89 5.85
C TYR A 822 -22.34 -23.39 5.67
N VAL A 823 -23.22 -24.01 6.45
CA VAL A 823 -23.75 -25.35 6.16
C VAL A 823 -25.15 -25.16 5.58
N LEU A 824 -25.37 -25.69 4.39
CA LEU A 824 -26.70 -25.86 3.81
C LEU A 824 -27.14 -27.28 4.11
N ALA A 825 -28.12 -27.46 4.98
CA ALA A 825 -28.65 -28.77 5.31
C ALA A 825 -30.11 -28.89 4.85
N TYR A 826 -30.50 -30.08 4.43
CA TYR A 826 -31.79 -30.33 3.81
C TYR A 826 -32.53 -31.45 4.54
N ALA A 827 -33.82 -31.23 4.77
CA ALA A 827 -34.74 -32.25 5.22
C ALA A 827 -35.34 -32.98 4.00
N SER A 828 -35.77 -34.22 4.21
CA SER A 828 -36.55 -34.96 3.24
C SER A 828 -38.05 -34.78 3.52
N LYS A 829 -38.86 -34.65 2.48
CA LYS A 829 -40.32 -34.78 2.50
C LYS A 829 -40.70 -35.85 1.49
N GLU A 830 -41.39 -36.90 1.93
CA GLU A 830 -41.84 -37.99 1.05
C GLU A 830 -40.71 -38.62 0.21
N GLY A 831 -39.53 -38.78 0.82
CA GLY A 831 -38.33 -39.31 0.14
C GLY A 831 -37.61 -38.32 -0.80
N ILE A 832 -38.14 -37.11 -1.00
CA ILE A 832 -37.55 -36.07 -1.85
C ILE A 832 -36.91 -34.98 -0.97
N VAL A 833 -35.67 -34.59 -1.29
CA VAL A 833 -34.93 -33.54 -0.57
C VAL A 833 -35.54 -32.16 -0.86
N ASP A 834 -36.02 -31.45 0.18
CA ASP A 834 -36.60 -30.09 0.04
C ASP A 834 -35.49 -29.04 -0.15
N ARG A 835 -35.08 -28.84 -1.40
CA ARG A 835 -34.05 -27.84 -1.77
C ARG A 835 -34.54 -26.40 -1.72
N LYS A 836 -35.85 -26.17 -1.72
CA LYS A 836 -36.46 -24.82 -1.69
C LYS A 836 -36.31 -24.17 -0.32
N ASN A 837 -36.30 -24.98 0.74
CA ASN A 837 -36.24 -24.53 2.13
C ASN A 837 -35.00 -25.09 2.87
N PRO A 838 -33.77 -24.69 2.47
CA PRO A 838 -32.57 -25.13 3.15
C PRO A 838 -32.53 -24.61 4.60
N ILE A 839 -32.01 -25.44 5.49
CA ILE A 839 -31.62 -25.06 6.84
C ILE A 839 -30.20 -24.51 6.76
N ILE A 840 -30.04 -23.26 7.20
CA ILE A 840 -28.78 -22.53 7.04
C ILE A 840 -28.12 -22.40 8.40
N LEU A 841 -26.92 -22.98 8.53
CA LEU A 841 -26.07 -22.85 9.72
C LEU A 841 -24.83 -22.00 9.40
N GLU A 842 -24.47 -21.10 10.30
CA GLU A 842 -23.29 -20.24 10.19
C GLU A 842 -22.09 -20.90 10.89
N ILE A 843 -20.99 -21.11 10.15
CA ILE A 843 -19.72 -21.59 10.71
C ILE A 843 -18.88 -20.39 11.15
N ARG A 844 -18.61 -20.25 12.44
CA ARG A 844 -17.82 -19.16 13.02
C ARG A 844 -16.32 -19.42 12.94
N GLN A 845 -15.52 -18.37 13.11
CA GLN A 845 -14.05 -18.51 13.17
C GLN A 845 -13.55 -19.42 14.30
N SER A 846 -14.32 -19.51 15.39
CA SER A 846 -14.11 -20.41 16.52
C SER A 846 -14.49 -21.87 16.21
N GLY A 847 -15.11 -22.15 15.05
CA GLY A 847 -15.73 -23.44 14.76
C GLY A 847 -17.13 -23.62 15.36
N GLU A 848 -17.67 -22.61 16.05
CA GLU A 848 -19.05 -22.62 16.54
C GLU A 848 -20.04 -22.67 15.38
N LEU A 849 -21.11 -23.45 15.53
CA LEU A 849 -22.25 -23.45 14.61
C LEU A 849 -23.42 -22.68 15.19
N ARG A 850 -23.93 -21.71 14.44
CA ARG A 850 -25.16 -20.98 14.80
C ARG A 850 -26.27 -21.21 13.80
N ILE A 851 -27.48 -21.44 14.30
CA ILE A 851 -28.66 -21.60 13.47
C ILE A 851 -29.09 -20.23 12.96
N ARG A 852 -29.11 -20.06 11.64
CA ARG A 852 -29.62 -18.84 10.99
C ARG A 852 -31.07 -19.03 10.55
N LEU A 853 -31.35 -20.11 9.85
CA LEU A 853 -32.68 -20.48 9.33
C LEU A 853 -32.97 -21.94 9.71
N GLY A 854 -34.22 -22.25 10.08
CA GLY A 854 -34.62 -23.60 10.47
C GLY A 854 -34.56 -23.91 11.97
N LYS A 855 -34.72 -22.91 12.85
CA LYS A 855 -34.70 -23.10 14.33
C LYS A 855 -35.63 -24.21 14.84
N LYS A 856 -36.79 -24.39 14.20
CA LYS A 856 -37.77 -25.44 14.53
C LYS A 856 -37.23 -26.88 14.42
N TYR A 857 -36.17 -27.10 13.64
CA TYR A 857 -35.54 -28.41 13.51
C TYR A 857 -34.58 -28.73 14.67
N PHE A 858 -34.39 -27.81 15.61
CA PHE A 858 -33.44 -27.93 16.71
C PHE A 858 -34.06 -27.56 18.07
N SER A 859 -35.40 -27.59 18.17
CA SER A 859 -36.19 -26.98 19.25
C SER A 859 -36.10 -27.65 20.62
N GLU A 860 -35.37 -28.76 20.77
CA GLU A 860 -35.19 -29.42 22.07
C GLU A 860 -34.00 -28.90 22.91
N SER A 861 -33.09 -28.09 22.34
CA SER A 861 -31.92 -27.57 23.08
C SER A 861 -31.90 -26.04 23.12
N GLY A 862 -32.78 -25.46 23.93
CA GLY A 862 -32.96 -24.01 24.06
C GLY A 862 -31.78 -23.19 24.62
N ALA A 863 -30.61 -23.79 24.92
CA ALA A 863 -29.50 -23.06 25.54
C ALA A 863 -28.07 -23.46 25.07
N GLU A 864 -27.88 -24.54 24.30
CA GLU A 864 -26.54 -24.98 23.91
C GLU A 864 -26.22 -24.75 22.42
N PRO A 865 -25.02 -24.25 22.07
CA PRO A 865 -24.58 -24.17 20.68
C PRO A 865 -24.54 -25.56 20.02
N LEU A 866 -25.02 -25.68 18.78
CA LEU A 866 -25.00 -26.93 17.98
C LEU A 866 -23.64 -27.64 18.02
N LEU A 867 -22.57 -26.83 17.88
CA LEU A 867 -21.20 -27.18 18.24
C LEU A 867 -20.62 -25.99 19.01
N ARG A 868 -20.04 -26.25 20.19
CA ARG A 868 -19.35 -25.22 20.96
C ARG A 868 -18.08 -24.79 20.21
N GLY A 869 -17.90 -23.48 20.04
CA GLY A 869 -16.68 -22.91 19.46
C GLY A 869 -15.48 -22.99 20.43
N ARG A 870 -14.27 -22.96 19.89
CA ARG A 870 -13.04 -22.86 20.69
C ARG A 870 -12.70 -21.42 21.06
N ILE A 871 -11.96 -21.25 22.16
CA ILE A 871 -11.31 -19.98 22.51
C ILE A 871 -10.08 -19.78 21.61
N LEU A 872 -10.08 -18.74 20.79
CA LEU A 872 -8.97 -18.45 19.87
C LEU A 872 -7.73 -17.96 20.65
N GLY A 873 -6.60 -18.68 20.51
CA GLY A 873 -5.31 -18.35 21.14
C GLY A 873 -4.78 -19.41 22.12
N GLN A 874 -5.59 -20.41 22.48
CA GLN A 874 -5.11 -21.68 23.03
C GLN A 874 -4.68 -22.57 21.85
N GLY A 875 -3.47 -23.14 21.92
CA GLY A 875 -2.63 -23.52 20.77
C GLY A 875 -3.07 -24.63 19.82
N ASN A 876 -4.33 -25.08 19.79
CA ASN A 876 -4.75 -26.22 18.97
C ASN A 876 -5.60 -25.78 17.77
N GLU A 877 -5.21 -26.14 16.54
CA GLU A 877 -6.04 -26.00 15.33
C GLU A 877 -7.34 -26.83 15.44
N ILE A 878 -8.39 -26.45 14.70
CA ILE A 878 -9.62 -27.26 14.64
C ILE A 878 -9.28 -28.51 13.86
N ASP A 879 -9.33 -29.67 14.51
CA ASP A 879 -9.28 -30.96 13.84
C ASP A 879 -10.50 -31.07 12.92
N SER A 880 -10.25 -30.97 11.61
CA SER A 880 -11.30 -30.90 10.60
C SER A 880 -12.10 -32.19 10.49
N ASN A 881 -11.47 -33.33 10.81
CA ASN A 881 -12.13 -34.64 10.76
C ASN A 881 -13.07 -34.80 11.94
N LYS A 882 -12.59 -34.50 13.17
CA LYS A 882 -13.44 -34.53 14.37
C LYS A 882 -14.60 -33.56 14.30
N TRP A 883 -14.36 -32.33 13.84
CA TRP A 883 -15.41 -31.31 13.68
C TRP A 883 -16.49 -31.77 12.69
N SER A 884 -16.08 -32.38 11.58
CA SER A 884 -17.01 -32.91 10.58
C SER A 884 -17.86 -34.06 11.09
N GLN A 885 -17.24 -35.01 11.79
CA GLN A 885 -17.96 -36.16 12.33
C GLN A 885 -19.01 -35.71 13.36
N ALA A 886 -18.67 -34.71 14.17
CA ALA A 886 -19.61 -34.08 15.10
C ALA A 886 -20.75 -33.36 14.38
N LEU A 887 -20.47 -32.61 13.31
CA LEU A 887 -21.49 -31.98 12.46
C LEU A 887 -22.43 -33.03 11.86
N LYS A 888 -21.89 -34.06 11.20
CA LYS A 888 -22.67 -35.12 10.55
C LYS A 888 -23.62 -35.80 11.54
N THR A 889 -23.10 -36.17 12.71
CA THR A 889 -23.89 -36.79 13.79
C THR A 889 -25.02 -35.87 14.25
N LYS A 890 -24.74 -34.58 14.41
CA LYS A 890 -25.74 -33.61 14.89
C LYS A 890 -26.82 -33.34 13.84
N LEU A 891 -26.48 -33.24 12.55
CA LEU A 891 -27.45 -33.06 11.48
C LEU A 891 -28.36 -34.29 11.33
N ALA A 892 -27.79 -35.49 11.33
CA ALA A 892 -28.55 -36.75 11.21
C ALA A 892 -29.56 -36.92 12.35
N ARG A 893 -29.18 -36.60 13.59
CA ARG A 893 -30.10 -36.64 14.75
C ARG A 893 -31.29 -35.68 14.64
N ASN A 894 -31.20 -34.64 13.81
CA ASN A 894 -32.28 -33.67 13.59
C ASN A 894 -33.02 -33.91 12.26
N GLY A 895 -32.95 -35.14 11.71
CA GLY A 895 -33.70 -35.54 10.52
C GLY A 895 -33.20 -34.93 9.20
N LEU A 896 -31.94 -34.48 9.15
CA LEU A 896 -31.35 -33.86 7.97
C LEU A 896 -30.58 -34.90 7.18
N VAL A 897 -31.05 -35.14 5.96
CA VAL A 897 -30.61 -36.25 5.10
C VAL A 897 -29.39 -35.88 4.26
N GLU A 898 -29.21 -34.59 3.97
CA GLU A 898 -28.15 -34.12 3.10
C GLU A 898 -27.62 -32.76 3.57
N TYR A 899 -26.33 -32.51 3.38
CA TYR A 899 -25.76 -31.20 3.66
C TYR A 899 -24.52 -30.89 2.82
N GLY A 900 -24.30 -29.59 2.63
CA GLY A 900 -23.18 -29.03 1.89
C GLY A 900 -22.49 -27.93 2.67
N ILE A 901 -21.17 -27.87 2.57
CA ILE A 901 -20.39 -26.78 3.17
C ILE A 901 -20.07 -25.75 2.09
N VAL A 902 -20.56 -24.54 2.29
CA VAL A 902 -20.37 -23.40 1.39
C VAL A 902 -19.32 -22.46 1.99
N THR A 903 -18.24 -22.24 1.27
CA THR A 903 -17.15 -21.31 1.63
C THR A 903 -16.98 -20.23 0.55
N PRO A 904 -16.35 -19.09 0.86
CA PRO A 904 -15.92 -18.15 -0.17
C PRO A 904 -14.95 -18.86 -1.13
N GLY A 905 -15.24 -18.80 -2.42
CA GLY A 905 -14.53 -19.55 -3.46
C GLY A 905 -15.23 -20.82 -3.91
N CYS A 906 -16.43 -21.14 -3.43
CA CYS A 906 -17.27 -22.19 -4.00
C CYS A 906 -18.09 -21.70 -5.20
N VAL A 907 -18.48 -22.61 -6.08
CA VAL A 907 -19.51 -22.42 -7.12
C VAL A 907 -20.74 -23.21 -6.68
N LEU A 908 -21.88 -22.53 -6.62
CA LEU A 908 -23.18 -23.14 -6.34
C LEU A 908 -23.83 -23.51 -7.67
N LYS A 909 -24.32 -24.74 -7.80
CA LYS A 909 -25.10 -25.21 -8.95
C LYS A 909 -26.57 -25.27 -8.56
N TYR A 910 -27.46 -24.78 -9.41
CA TYR A 910 -28.92 -24.84 -9.22
C TYR A 910 -29.59 -25.82 -10.18
N PHE A 911 -30.86 -26.15 -9.93
CA PHE A 911 -31.64 -27.08 -10.77
C PHE A 911 -31.74 -26.69 -12.24
N ASN A 912 -31.77 -25.40 -12.56
CA ASN A 912 -31.79 -24.87 -13.92
C ASN A 912 -30.40 -24.93 -14.61
N ASN A 913 -29.42 -25.63 -14.00
CA ASN A 913 -28.01 -25.68 -14.41
C ASN A 913 -27.28 -24.33 -14.37
N GLU A 914 -27.86 -23.28 -13.81
CA GLU A 914 -27.11 -22.05 -13.54
C GLU A 914 -26.04 -22.30 -12.48
N GLU A 915 -24.90 -21.64 -12.64
CA GLU A 915 -23.78 -21.68 -11.71
C GLU A 915 -23.51 -20.28 -11.12
N PHE A 916 -23.30 -20.20 -9.82
CA PHE A 916 -23.02 -18.95 -9.12
C PHE A 916 -21.73 -19.04 -8.29
N PHE A 917 -20.73 -18.24 -8.65
CA PHE A 917 -19.48 -18.16 -7.89
C PHE A 917 -19.60 -17.28 -6.65
N LEU A 918 -19.35 -17.91 -5.51
CA LEU A 918 -19.44 -17.29 -4.21
C LEU A 918 -18.16 -16.53 -3.86
N ARG A 919 -18.06 -15.29 -4.32
CA ARG A 919 -16.88 -14.40 -4.10
C ARG A 919 -16.57 -14.21 -2.61
N ASN A 920 -17.58 -13.86 -1.84
CA ASN A 920 -17.54 -13.69 -0.40
C ASN A 920 -18.97 -13.77 0.14
N PHE A 921 -19.12 -13.86 1.45
CA PHE A 921 -20.42 -13.74 2.07
C PHE A 921 -20.83 -12.26 2.12
N SER A 922 -21.82 -11.86 1.32
CA SER A 922 -22.37 -10.50 1.41
C SER A 922 -23.06 -10.29 2.76
N HIS A 923 -23.02 -9.06 3.25
CA HIS A 923 -23.82 -8.63 4.40
C HIS A 923 -25.29 -8.40 4.05
N ASP A 924 -25.62 -8.35 2.76
CA ASP A 924 -26.98 -8.07 2.30
C ASP A 924 -27.94 -9.21 2.65
N TYR A 925 -29.12 -8.82 3.13
CA TYR A 925 -30.18 -9.75 3.52
C TYR A 925 -30.62 -10.66 2.35
N GLY A 926 -30.60 -10.14 1.12
CA GLY A 926 -30.94 -10.89 -0.10
C GLY A 926 -30.02 -12.09 -0.34
N PHE A 927 -28.70 -11.93 -0.17
CA PHE A 927 -27.72 -13.00 -0.41
C PHE A 927 -28.01 -14.27 0.40
N LYS A 928 -28.48 -14.12 1.64
CA LYS A 928 -28.69 -15.27 2.52
C LYS A 928 -30.01 -16.00 2.29
N ASN A 929 -30.99 -15.33 1.68
CA ASN A 929 -32.35 -15.85 1.51
C ASN A 929 -32.70 -16.27 0.09
N SER A 930 -31.97 -15.78 -0.93
CA SER A 930 -32.20 -16.16 -2.34
C SER A 930 -31.11 -17.06 -2.89
N ILE A 931 -29.83 -16.67 -2.76
CA ILE A 931 -28.69 -17.36 -3.40
C ILE A 931 -28.44 -18.77 -2.83
N LEU A 932 -28.85 -19.03 -1.59
CA LEU A 932 -28.61 -20.33 -0.94
C LEU A 932 -29.77 -21.32 -1.12
N LYS A 933 -30.85 -20.94 -1.80
CA LYS A 933 -32.01 -21.81 -2.11
C LYS A 933 -31.79 -22.56 -3.41
N ASN A 934 -32.44 -23.71 -3.56
CA ASN A 934 -32.42 -24.52 -4.78
C ASN A 934 -31.01 -24.99 -5.23
N VAL A 935 -30.03 -24.90 -4.32
CA VAL A 935 -28.67 -25.40 -4.58
C VAL A 935 -28.72 -26.91 -4.61
N VAL A 936 -28.30 -27.49 -5.74
CA VAL A 936 -28.21 -28.94 -5.96
C VAL A 936 -26.79 -29.44 -5.87
N GLY A 937 -25.81 -28.60 -6.17
CA GLY A 937 -24.39 -28.99 -6.13
C GLY A 937 -23.51 -27.86 -5.61
N ILE A 938 -22.41 -28.23 -4.96
CA ILE A 938 -21.38 -27.27 -4.52
C ILE A 938 -20.04 -27.71 -5.07
N LYS A 939 -19.55 -27.01 -6.09
CA LYS A 939 -18.24 -27.25 -6.66
C LYS A 939 -17.21 -26.37 -5.99
N ARG A 940 -16.15 -26.98 -5.48
CA ARG A 940 -15.00 -26.22 -4.99
C ARG A 940 -14.18 -25.76 -6.18
N THR A 941 -13.71 -24.52 -6.13
CA THR A 941 -12.67 -24.10 -7.05
C THR A 941 -11.33 -24.73 -6.63
N PRO A 942 -10.34 -24.89 -7.54
CA PRO A 942 -8.98 -25.41 -7.26
C PRO A 942 -8.16 -24.62 -6.21
N LEU A 943 -8.84 -23.72 -5.53
CA LEU A 943 -8.35 -22.49 -5.01
C LEU A 943 -8.78 -22.30 -3.54
N ASP A 944 -9.76 -23.10 -3.08
CA ASP A 944 -10.09 -23.26 -1.66
C ASP A 944 -9.18 -24.32 -1.01
N GLN A 945 -8.57 -23.95 0.12
CA GLN A 945 -7.73 -24.85 0.92
C GLN A 945 -8.37 -25.23 2.25
N LYS A 946 -9.44 -24.55 2.68
CA LYS A 946 -10.08 -24.84 3.97
C LYS A 946 -11.06 -26.00 3.77
N PHE A 947 -11.02 -26.96 4.69
CA PHE A 947 -11.92 -28.12 4.65
C PHE A 947 -11.74 -29.03 3.43
N ARG A 948 -10.54 -29.08 2.81
CA ARG A 948 -10.21 -29.87 1.60
C ARG A 948 -10.79 -31.29 1.57
N ASN A 949 -10.95 -31.94 2.73
CA ASN A 949 -11.44 -33.32 2.86
C ASN A 949 -12.97 -33.43 3.09
N LEU A 950 -13.73 -32.33 2.98
CA LEU A 950 -15.15 -32.30 3.30
C LEU A 950 -16.05 -32.28 2.07
N ILE A 951 -16.93 -33.27 2.03
CA ILE A 951 -17.86 -33.67 0.97
C ILE A 951 -18.71 -32.49 0.47
N SER A 952 -18.86 -32.39 -0.84
CA SER A 952 -19.80 -31.52 -1.56
C SER A 952 -21.17 -32.19 -1.69
N LEU A 953 -22.25 -31.41 -1.72
CA LEU A 953 -23.52 -31.88 -2.32
C LEU A 953 -23.17 -32.39 -3.72
N SER A 954 -23.51 -33.65 -4.01
CA SER A 954 -23.26 -34.31 -5.30
C SER A 954 -24.10 -33.68 -6.41
#